data_AF-A0A179FQD7-F1
#
_entry.id   AF-A0A179FQD7-F1
#
_cell.length_a   1.000
_cell.length_b   1.000
_cell.length_c   1.000
_cell.angle_alpha   90.00
_cell.angle_beta   90.00
_cell.angle_gamma   90.00
#
_symmetry.space_group_name_H-M   'P 1'
#
loop_
_entity.id
_entity.type
_entity.pdbx_description
1 polymer ?
#
loop_
_entity_poly.entity_id
_entity_poly.type
_entity_poly.pdbx_seq_one_letter_code
_entity_poly.pdbx_strand_id
1 'polypeptide(L)'
;MATFARIADDETPSISVDARAIVADVDDNIYGGFTEHIGRCIYGGIYDPGNALADENGFRKDVIEALQELRIPVVRYPGGNFVATYHWLDGVGPKADRPKRPELAWDGMESNQFGTDEFLKWCEVVGTEPYFCLNFGTGTLDEALGWIEYCNSNKDTHYANLRRKHGRKEPYNVKYWALGNEVWGPWQVEQMTKEDYAKKAYQWAKAIKLLDPSVKLILCGETGYSSWDFHVIKECIKLDLHGLGGSTTVGLIDMHSIHIYTASSDHAKNATAPRAAERAIEITAGLIDLARAENHVPPTVPRQKICFDEWNVWDPVRAPGEQGAEERYTLSDALAVGVWLNVFVRQAKHVGMANIAQSVNVISPLMTTSKGVVKQTTWWPLLLFSKYMRGRTVAVNVRSGEYQGDTEPAWIRGTMDTPWLDVSAVLDNGVVNLAVVNVHEQRDFVTELAGVEASGKVEVYAVTGPGVDAVNTEEKQEVGISESTWDAVYASARDALRGGKYGTLGSPAAFKESAFYLWFKTINHHFIEVESTRTPVPQLVPQASGLVLELGPGMGNQLRRFEKSKVTRVVGVESNAHFAPDILLQVQEQGLEDVYELLTCSVDDSNALERHGIVAGSLDTVLSIQVLCSVPHPEATLKELYRLLKPGGKLIFWEHHRSSDWVTVVMQYLWNPIWSQFIGCHMTRDIPAAIATAGEWENLDSIDGDKRTWALMPRAWGVLIKPSAPA
;
A
#
# COMPACT_ATOMS: atom_id res chain seq x y z
N MET A 1 5.29 -5.96 -7.29
CA MET A 1 6.38 -5.13 -6.76
C MET A 1 6.13 -3.70 -7.16
N ALA A 2 6.52 -2.73 -6.33
CA ALA A 2 6.42 -1.34 -6.73
C ALA A 2 7.34 -1.09 -7.93
N THR A 3 6.82 -0.45 -8.97
CA THR A 3 7.60 -0.08 -10.14
C THR A 3 7.79 1.42 -10.14
N PHE A 4 8.94 1.86 -10.66
CA PHE A 4 9.27 3.28 -10.75
C PHE A 4 9.42 3.67 -12.21
N ALA A 5 8.86 4.81 -12.61
CA ALA A 5 9.11 5.42 -13.89
C ALA A 5 9.52 6.88 -13.67
N ARG A 6 10.80 7.16 -13.90
CA ARG A 6 11.37 8.49 -13.73
C ARG A 6 10.74 9.49 -14.70
N ILE A 7 10.35 10.64 -14.16
CA ILE A 7 9.91 11.83 -14.90
C ILE A 7 10.83 13.01 -14.57
N ALA A 8 10.72 14.12 -15.30
CA ALA A 8 11.44 15.33 -14.95
C ALA A 8 10.92 15.93 -13.62
N ASP A 9 11.79 16.64 -12.89
CA ASP A 9 11.49 17.19 -11.56
C ASP A 9 10.40 18.28 -11.58
N ASP A 10 10.06 18.82 -12.75
CA ASP A 10 8.99 19.80 -12.99
C ASP A 10 7.67 19.16 -13.47
N GLU A 11 7.67 17.88 -13.82
CA GLU A 11 6.44 17.14 -14.12
C GLU A 11 5.67 16.77 -12.84
N THR A 12 4.35 16.64 -12.94
CA THR A 12 3.50 16.25 -11.79
C THR A 12 3.67 14.75 -11.49
N PRO A 13 4.08 14.36 -10.27
CA PRO A 13 4.15 12.96 -9.90
C PRO A 13 2.78 12.27 -9.90
N SER A 14 2.80 10.95 -10.07
CA SER A 14 1.59 10.13 -9.97
C SER A 14 1.86 8.79 -9.28
N ILE A 15 0.92 8.32 -8.48
CA ILE A 15 0.91 7.00 -7.86
C ILE A 15 -0.29 6.23 -8.42
N SER A 16 -0.04 5.06 -9.00
CA SER A 16 -1.10 4.14 -9.45
C SER A 16 -1.07 2.88 -8.60
N VAL A 17 -2.20 2.51 -8.01
CA VAL A 17 -2.35 1.30 -7.19
C VAL A 17 -3.30 0.34 -7.89
N ASP A 18 -2.88 -0.91 -8.13
CA ASP A 18 -3.78 -1.96 -8.60
C ASP A 18 -4.12 -2.91 -7.44
N ALA A 19 -5.25 -2.65 -6.79
CA ALA A 19 -5.72 -3.44 -5.64
C ALA A 19 -5.98 -4.92 -5.97
N ARG A 20 -6.14 -5.28 -7.26
CA ARG A 20 -6.36 -6.67 -7.69
C ARG A 20 -5.05 -7.40 -7.93
N ALA A 21 -3.96 -6.67 -8.16
CA ALA A 21 -2.64 -7.24 -8.39
C ALA A 21 -1.93 -7.55 -7.06
N ILE A 22 -2.43 -8.56 -6.35
CA ILE A 22 -1.84 -9.08 -5.11
C ILE A 22 -0.46 -9.69 -5.40
N VAL A 23 0.55 -9.26 -4.65
CA VAL A 23 1.94 -9.72 -4.79
C VAL A 23 2.27 -10.83 -3.79
N ALA A 24 1.99 -10.61 -2.50
CA ALA A 24 2.24 -11.56 -1.42
C ALA A 24 1.48 -11.17 -0.14
N ASP A 25 1.29 -12.13 0.77
CA ASP A 25 0.92 -11.83 2.15
C ASP A 25 2.09 -11.13 2.87
N VAL A 26 1.79 -10.11 3.66
CA VAL A 26 2.73 -9.45 4.56
C VAL A 26 2.80 -10.27 5.84
N ASP A 27 3.98 -10.82 6.15
CA ASP A 27 4.18 -11.50 7.42
C ASP A 27 4.24 -10.45 8.53
N ASP A 28 3.36 -10.57 9.52
CA ASP A 28 3.28 -9.60 10.61
C ASP A 28 4.63 -9.45 11.35
N ASN A 29 5.48 -10.50 11.36
CA ASN A 29 6.79 -10.48 12.00
C ASN A 29 7.78 -9.46 11.42
N ILE A 30 7.46 -8.78 10.32
CA ILE A 30 8.28 -7.63 9.85
C ILE A 30 8.22 -6.43 10.81
N TYR A 31 7.28 -6.43 11.76
CA TYR A 31 7.18 -5.41 12.81
C TYR A 31 7.76 -5.89 14.15
N GLY A 32 8.67 -6.86 14.12
CA GLY A 32 9.30 -7.43 15.32
C GLY A 32 10.24 -6.45 16.02
N GLY A 33 10.57 -6.78 17.27
CA GLY A 33 11.53 -6.05 18.10
C GLY A 33 12.76 -6.88 18.41
N PHE A 34 13.77 -6.22 18.95
CA PHE A 34 14.97 -6.83 19.48
C PHE A 34 15.29 -6.22 20.85
N THR A 35 15.70 -7.06 21.81
CA THR A 35 16.23 -6.67 23.11
C THR A 35 17.51 -7.42 23.41
N GLU A 36 18.54 -6.68 23.80
CA GLU A 36 19.84 -7.21 24.20
C GLU A 36 20.22 -6.72 25.58
N HIS A 37 21.02 -7.52 26.28
CA HIS A 37 21.74 -7.10 27.48
C HIS A 37 22.87 -6.11 27.17
N ILE A 38 22.47 -4.91 26.72
CA ILE A 38 23.33 -3.75 26.44
C ILE A 38 22.70 -2.50 27.02
N GLY A 39 23.54 -1.62 27.59
CA GLY A 39 23.12 -0.32 28.10
C GLY A 39 21.92 -0.42 29.03
N ARG A 40 20.85 0.34 28.71
CA ARG A 40 19.58 0.32 29.46
C ARG A 40 18.45 -0.42 28.74
N CYS A 41 18.72 -1.29 27.76
CA CYS A 41 17.65 -1.99 27.05
C CYS A 41 16.86 -2.92 28.00
N ILE A 42 17.57 -3.78 28.74
CA ILE A 42 16.97 -4.64 29.78
C ILE A 42 16.80 -3.86 31.08
N TYR A 43 17.90 -3.52 31.75
CA TYR A 43 17.89 -2.87 33.06
C TYR A 43 17.63 -1.37 32.93
N GLY A 44 16.53 -0.89 33.52
CA GLY A 44 16.05 0.49 33.36
C GLY A 44 15.20 0.70 32.11
N GLY A 45 15.16 -0.27 31.19
CA GLY A 45 14.30 -0.30 30.01
C GLY A 45 13.06 -1.15 30.27
N ILE A 46 13.08 -2.42 29.83
CA ILE A 46 11.93 -3.32 30.05
C ILE A 46 11.80 -3.80 31.51
N TYR A 47 12.89 -3.81 32.28
CA TYR A 47 12.93 -4.31 33.66
C TYR A 47 13.59 -3.30 34.61
N ASP A 48 12.83 -2.81 35.58
CA ASP A 48 13.25 -1.78 36.54
C ASP A 48 12.47 -1.90 37.87
N PRO A 49 12.73 -2.94 38.69
CA PRO A 49 11.93 -3.25 39.89
C PRO A 49 11.95 -2.16 40.97
N GLY A 50 12.86 -1.20 40.91
CA GLY A 50 12.90 -0.05 41.83
C GLY A 50 12.01 1.13 41.40
N ASN A 51 11.42 1.06 40.21
CA ASN A 51 10.68 2.16 39.61
C ASN A 51 9.19 2.12 39.98
N ALA A 52 8.59 3.29 40.24
CA ALA A 52 7.17 3.40 40.55
C ALA A 52 6.25 2.97 39.39
N LEU A 53 6.78 2.90 38.17
CA LEU A 53 6.08 2.46 36.96
C LEU A 53 6.22 0.96 36.70
N ALA A 54 6.99 0.23 37.51
CA ALA A 54 7.11 -1.21 37.40
C ALA A 54 5.91 -1.96 38.02
N ASP A 55 5.60 -3.13 37.49
CA ASP A 55 4.67 -4.09 38.08
C ASP A 55 5.34 -4.94 39.18
N GLU A 56 4.61 -5.89 39.76
CA GLU A 56 5.15 -6.79 40.79
C GLU A 56 6.26 -7.73 40.30
N ASN A 57 6.38 -7.92 38.98
CA ASN A 57 7.45 -8.71 38.37
C ASN A 57 8.71 -7.86 38.13
N GLY A 58 8.62 -6.53 38.26
CA GLY A 58 9.65 -5.56 37.96
C GLY A 58 9.61 -5.04 36.52
N PHE A 59 8.58 -5.36 35.74
CA PHE A 59 8.45 -4.92 34.35
C PHE A 59 7.84 -3.52 34.28
N ARG A 60 8.42 -2.65 33.45
CA ARG A 60 7.91 -1.29 33.23
C ARG A 60 6.56 -1.33 32.49
N LYS A 61 5.47 -0.94 33.15
CA LYS A 61 4.11 -1.01 32.59
C LYS A 61 3.90 -0.06 31.42
N ASP A 62 4.46 1.14 31.50
CA ASP A 62 4.42 2.15 30.44
C ASP A 62 5.18 1.70 29.17
N VAL A 63 6.25 0.92 29.33
CA VAL A 63 6.95 0.28 28.21
C VAL A 63 6.09 -0.85 27.61
N ILE A 64 5.49 -1.70 28.45
CA ILE A 64 4.56 -2.76 28.00
C ILE A 64 3.40 -2.18 27.20
N GLU A 65 2.75 -1.12 27.71
CA GLU A 65 1.63 -0.45 27.05
C GLU A 65 2.03 0.10 25.68
N ALA A 66 3.22 0.70 25.58
CA ALA A 66 3.74 1.20 24.31
C ALA A 66 3.94 0.06 23.29
N LEU A 67 4.58 -1.04 23.69
CA LEU A 67 4.83 -2.19 22.81
C LEU A 67 3.56 -2.94 22.41
N GLN A 68 2.56 -3.00 23.30
CA GLN A 68 1.22 -3.48 22.99
C GLN A 68 0.52 -2.58 21.95
N GLU A 69 0.73 -1.27 22.02
CA GLU A 69 0.21 -0.31 21.03
C GLU A 69 0.76 -0.58 19.63
N LEU A 70 2.04 -0.96 19.52
CA LEU A 70 2.69 -1.38 18.28
C LEU A 70 2.19 -2.74 17.78
N ARG A 71 1.53 -3.54 18.63
CA ARG A 71 1.20 -4.95 18.35
C ARG A 71 2.43 -5.72 17.90
N ILE A 72 3.51 -5.59 18.67
CA ILE A 72 4.80 -6.20 18.36
C ILE A 72 4.66 -7.74 18.37
N PRO A 73 4.86 -8.44 17.24
CA PRO A 73 4.48 -9.84 17.13
C PRO A 73 5.57 -10.80 17.61
N VAL A 74 6.83 -10.39 17.55
CA VAL A 74 7.99 -11.19 17.96
C VAL A 74 9.07 -10.29 18.53
N VAL A 75 9.79 -10.75 19.56
CA VAL A 75 10.95 -10.04 20.13
C VAL A 75 12.17 -10.97 20.21
N ARG A 76 13.29 -10.53 19.62
CA ARG A 76 14.60 -11.21 19.68
C ARG A 76 15.29 -10.97 21.02
N TYR A 77 15.93 -11.98 21.60
CA TYR A 77 16.64 -11.95 22.90
C TYR A 77 17.67 -13.12 22.97
N PRO A 78 18.71 -13.15 23.83
CA PRO A 78 19.19 -12.15 24.80
C PRO A 78 20.19 -11.17 24.20
N GLY A 79 20.48 -11.31 22.92
CA GLY A 79 21.42 -10.40 22.30
C GLY A 79 21.56 -10.55 20.82
N GLY A 80 22.30 -9.57 20.34
CA GLY A 80 23.30 -9.69 19.33
C GLY A 80 24.59 -10.11 20.03
N ASN A 81 25.56 -9.21 20.17
CA ASN A 81 26.92 -9.55 20.61
C ASN A 81 27.02 -10.20 22.00
N PHE A 82 26.15 -9.82 22.94
CA PHE A 82 26.09 -10.37 24.31
C PHE A 82 25.99 -11.90 24.34
N VAL A 83 25.27 -12.50 23.40
CA VAL A 83 24.93 -13.92 23.45
C VAL A 83 26.15 -14.83 23.27
N ALA A 84 27.23 -14.34 22.67
CA ALA A 84 28.43 -15.13 22.39
C ALA A 84 29.18 -15.59 23.66
N THR A 85 28.87 -15.01 24.82
CA THR A 85 29.45 -15.38 26.12
C THR A 85 28.37 -15.68 27.17
N TYR A 86 27.10 -15.63 26.79
CA TYR A 86 25.98 -15.86 27.68
C TYR A 86 25.72 -17.35 27.88
N HIS A 87 25.74 -17.79 29.15
CA HIS A 87 25.35 -19.14 29.53
C HIS A 87 23.94 -19.12 30.14
N TRP A 88 22.93 -19.63 29.44
CA TRP A 88 21.52 -19.41 29.79
C TRP A 88 21.14 -19.93 31.19
N LEU A 89 21.85 -20.94 31.68
CA LEU A 89 21.69 -21.48 33.04
C LEU A 89 21.97 -20.45 34.14
N ASP A 90 22.83 -19.46 33.86
CA ASP A 90 23.12 -18.38 34.80
C ASP A 90 21.90 -17.46 34.99
N GLY A 91 20.97 -17.43 34.01
CA GLY A 91 19.77 -16.59 34.00
C GLY A 91 18.47 -17.28 34.42
N VAL A 92 18.51 -18.49 34.99
CA VAL A 92 17.29 -19.21 35.45
C VAL A 92 17.37 -19.58 36.93
N GLY A 93 16.22 -19.97 37.50
CA GLY A 93 16.14 -20.35 38.92
C GLY A 93 16.15 -19.16 39.88
N PRO A 94 16.36 -19.39 41.19
CA PRO A 94 16.27 -18.34 42.19
C PRO A 94 17.27 -17.20 41.93
N LYS A 95 16.76 -15.97 41.81
CA LYS A 95 17.55 -14.76 41.52
C LYS A 95 18.76 -14.53 42.44
N ALA A 96 18.67 -14.96 43.71
CA ALA A 96 19.75 -14.83 44.70
C ALA A 96 20.95 -15.76 44.43
N ASP A 97 20.73 -16.86 43.71
CA ASP A 97 21.76 -17.86 43.42
C ASP A 97 22.44 -17.61 42.06
N ARG A 98 21.92 -16.65 41.26
CA ARG A 98 22.40 -16.36 39.91
C ARG A 98 23.75 -15.63 39.96
N PRO A 99 24.75 -16.09 39.19
CA PRO A 99 26.08 -15.49 39.23
C PRO A 99 26.10 -14.16 38.49
N LYS A 100 26.96 -13.25 38.97
CA LYS A 100 27.36 -12.07 38.21
C LYS A 100 28.47 -12.45 37.24
N ARG A 101 28.40 -11.99 35.99
CA ARG A 101 29.39 -12.28 34.95
C ARG A 101 29.98 -10.98 34.38
N PRO A 102 31.27 -10.97 34.00
CA PRO A 102 31.77 -9.90 33.15
C PRO A 102 31.03 -9.95 31.81
N GLU A 103 30.59 -8.80 31.34
CA GLU A 103 30.03 -8.64 29.99
C GLU A 103 31.19 -8.21 29.07
N LEU A 104 31.45 -8.99 28.00
CA LEU A 104 32.64 -8.85 27.16
C LEU A 104 32.40 -8.06 25.87
N ALA A 105 31.14 -7.89 25.43
CA ALA A 105 30.82 -7.21 24.19
C ALA A 105 30.69 -5.68 24.34
N TRP A 106 30.25 -5.24 25.51
CA TRP A 106 29.75 -3.89 25.80
C TRP A 106 30.35 -3.29 27.07
N ASP A 107 31.38 -3.94 27.64
CA ASP A 107 32.06 -3.57 28.88
C ASP A 107 31.12 -3.43 30.09
N GLY A 108 31.15 -4.41 30.99
CA GLY A 108 30.42 -4.27 32.24
C GLY A 108 30.28 -5.54 33.05
N MET A 109 29.22 -5.58 33.85
CA MET A 109 28.86 -6.74 34.66
C MET A 109 27.39 -7.07 34.46
N GLU A 110 27.11 -8.25 33.93
CA GLU A 110 25.76 -8.82 33.88
C GLU A 110 25.40 -9.41 35.24
N SER A 111 24.23 -9.04 35.76
CA SER A 111 23.73 -9.50 37.06
C SER A 111 22.89 -10.77 37.00
N ASN A 112 22.44 -11.15 35.80
CA ASN A 112 21.51 -12.23 35.48
C ASN A 112 20.17 -12.16 36.22
N GLN A 113 19.79 -10.99 36.73
CA GLN A 113 18.50 -10.80 37.42
C GLN A 113 17.29 -10.84 36.48
N PHE A 114 17.53 -10.64 35.19
CA PHE A 114 16.58 -10.88 34.12
C PHE A 114 17.18 -11.93 33.18
N GLY A 115 16.51 -13.07 33.02
CA GLY A 115 16.96 -14.15 32.14
C GLY A 115 15.79 -14.82 31.42
N THR A 116 15.96 -16.10 31.07
CA THR A 116 14.99 -16.85 30.23
C THR A 116 13.57 -16.79 30.79
N ASP A 117 13.38 -17.08 32.09
CA ASP A 117 12.04 -17.15 32.67
C ASP A 117 11.39 -15.76 32.77
N GLU A 118 12.15 -14.72 33.11
CA GLU A 118 11.65 -13.35 33.15
C GLU A 118 11.28 -12.84 31.75
N PHE A 119 12.12 -13.10 30.74
CA PHE A 119 11.86 -12.71 29.36
C PHE A 119 10.60 -13.39 28.80
N LEU A 120 10.45 -14.70 29.01
CA LEU A 120 9.28 -15.43 28.54
C LEU A 120 8.02 -14.99 29.25
N LYS A 121 8.11 -14.69 30.56
CA LYS A 121 6.99 -14.11 31.31
C LYS A 121 6.63 -12.72 30.80
N TRP A 122 7.62 -11.89 30.49
CA TRP A 122 7.41 -10.56 29.90
C TRP A 122 6.75 -10.68 28.52
N CYS A 123 7.17 -11.63 27.68
CA CYS A 123 6.54 -11.89 26.39
C CYS A 123 5.05 -12.26 26.52
N GLU A 124 4.68 -13.08 27.51
CA GLU A 124 3.28 -13.40 27.82
C GLU A 124 2.46 -12.17 28.22
N VAL A 125 3.05 -11.24 28.98
CA VAL A 125 2.37 -10.01 29.42
C VAL A 125 2.19 -9.03 28.25
N VAL A 126 3.20 -8.88 27.40
CA VAL A 126 3.12 -8.03 26.19
C VAL A 126 2.20 -8.66 25.14
N GLY A 127 2.11 -9.98 25.08
CA GLY A 127 1.39 -10.71 24.03
C GLY A 127 2.21 -10.87 22.75
N THR A 128 3.53 -11.09 22.90
CA THR A 128 4.48 -11.23 21.80
C THR A 128 5.17 -12.60 21.81
N GLU A 129 5.61 -13.09 20.65
CA GLU A 129 6.34 -14.35 20.56
C GLU A 129 7.83 -14.16 20.88
N PRO A 130 8.45 -15.10 21.61
CA PRO A 130 9.89 -15.07 21.84
C PRO A 130 10.68 -15.58 20.62
N TYR A 131 11.79 -14.89 20.31
CA TYR A 131 12.83 -15.32 19.36
C TYR A 131 14.18 -15.37 20.09
N PHE A 132 14.74 -16.56 20.29
CA PHE A 132 16.02 -16.70 20.98
C PHE A 132 17.21 -16.78 20.04
N CYS A 133 18.33 -16.17 20.42
CA CYS A 133 19.63 -16.36 19.79
C CYS A 133 20.46 -17.37 20.60
N LEU A 134 21.09 -18.34 19.94
CA LEU A 134 21.94 -19.33 20.61
C LEU A 134 23.39 -18.86 20.71
N ASN A 135 24.06 -19.18 21.82
CA ASN A 135 25.47 -18.90 22.02
C ASN A 135 26.35 -19.78 21.11
N PHE A 136 26.81 -19.20 20.00
CA PHE A 136 27.76 -19.85 19.09
C PHE A 136 29.23 -19.57 19.41
N GLY A 137 29.49 -18.68 20.38
CA GLY A 137 30.83 -18.36 20.83
C GLY A 137 31.34 -19.36 21.85
N THR A 138 31.27 -19.03 23.14
CA THR A 138 31.71 -19.91 24.24
C THR A 138 30.75 -21.05 24.55
N GLY A 139 29.55 -21.04 23.96
CA GLY A 139 28.51 -22.04 24.15
C GLY A 139 28.77 -23.36 23.43
N THR A 140 28.03 -24.40 23.85
CA THR A 140 28.13 -25.75 23.28
C THR A 140 26.78 -26.24 22.74
N LEU A 141 26.81 -27.28 21.89
CA LEU A 141 25.58 -27.88 21.38
C LEU A 141 24.72 -28.47 22.51
N ASP A 142 25.36 -29.10 23.50
CA ASP A 142 24.65 -29.65 24.66
C ASP A 142 23.91 -28.57 25.44
N GLU A 143 24.55 -27.39 25.59
CA GLU A 143 23.92 -26.24 26.25
C GLU A 143 22.71 -25.73 25.44
N ALA A 144 22.82 -25.62 24.12
CA ALA A 144 21.73 -25.20 23.24
C ALA A 144 20.54 -26.19 23.28
N LEU A 145 20.82 -27.49 23.18
CA LEU A 145 19.78 -28.53 23.30
C LEU A 145 19.11 -28.49 24.68
N GLY A 146 19.89 -28.27 25.74
CA GLY A 146 19.37 -28.11 27.10
C GLY A 146 18.43 -26.92 27.23
N TRP A 147 18.75 -25.79 26.58
CA TRP A 147 17.89 -24.61 26.60
C TRP A 147 16.57 -24.83 25.87
N ILE A 148 16.62 -25.47 24.69
CA ILE A 148 15.41 -25.82 23.93
C ILE A 148 14.56 -26.84 24.69
N GLU A 149 15.18 -27.84 25.32
CA GLU A 149 14.49 -28.79 26.18
C GLU A 149 13.83 -28.10 27.37
N TYR A 150 14.55 -27.20 28.05
CA TYR A 150 14.02 -26.38 29.14
C TYR A 150 12.77 -25.63 28.69
N CYS A 151 12.82 -25.00 27.52
CA CYS A 151 11.72 -24.18 27.02
C CYS A 151 10.53 -25.01 26.51
N ASN A 152 10.77 -26.10 25.77
CA ASN A 152 9.74 -26.73 24.93
C ASN A 152 9.35 -28.15 25.35
N SER A 153 10.19 -28.87 26.10
CA SER A 153 9.91 -30.28 26.41
C SER A 153 8.84 -30.42 27.50
N ASN A 154 7.86 -31.28 27.24
CA ASN A 154 6.89 -31.76 28.22
C ASN A 154 7.25 -33.15 28.77
N LYS A 155 8.38 -33.74 28.35
CA LYS A 155 8.82 -35.07 28.80
C LYS A 155 9.34 -35.04 30.23
N ASP A 156 9.54 -36.22 30.81
CA ASP A 156 10.21 -36.40 32.10
C ASP A 156 11.72 -36.46 31.89
N THR A 157 12.31 -35.29 31.63
CA THR A 157 13.74 -35.12 31.31
C THR A 157 14.35 -34.01 32.15
N HIS A 158 15.69 -33.98 32.23
CA HIS A 158 16.41 -33.15 33.20
C HIS A 158 16.04 -31.66 33.13
N TYR A 159 16.12 -31.04 31.96
CA TYR A 159 15.89 -29.60 31.81
C TYR A 159 14.41 -29.24 31.84
N ALA A 160 13.52 -30.11 31.33
CA ALA A 160 12.08 -29.95 31.53
C ALA A 160 11.70 -29.97 33.02
N ASN A 161 12.29 -30.88 33.80
CA ASN A 161 12.10 -30.94 35.25
C ASN A 161 12.73 -29.76 35.99
N LEU A 162 13.84 -29.22 35.48
CA LEU A 162 14.44 -28.00 36.00
C LEU A 162 13.47 -26.81 35.84
N ARG A 163 12.85 -26.64 34.67
CA ARG A 163 11.79 -25.64 34.44
C ARG A 163 10.64 -25.79 35.44
N ARG A 164 10.15 -27.02 35.63
CA ARG A 164 9.09 -27.33 36.61
C ARG A 164 9.50 -26.95 38.02
N LYS A 165 10.74 -27.24 38.42
CA LYS A 165 11.31 -26.87 39.71
C LYS A 165 11.40 -25.35 39.89
N HIS A 166 11.67 -24.61 38.82
CA HIS A 166 11.71 -23.14 38.81
C HIS A 166 10.32 -22.49 38.78
N GLY A 167 9.24 -23.29 38.84
CA GLY A 167 7.87 -22.80 39.01
C GLY A 167 7.02 -22.83 37.75
N ARG A 168 7.60 -23.18 36.59
CA ARG A 168 6.86 -23.28 35.32
C ARG A 168 6.61 -24.74 34.92
N LYS A 169 5.37 -25.20 35.11
CA LYS A 169 4.98 -26.60 34.79
C LYS A 169 4.93 -26.88 33.29
N GLU A 170 4.16 -26.07 32.58
CA GLU A 170 3.93 -26.23 31.14
C GLU A 170 5.10 -25.68 30.32
N PRO A 171 5.42 -26.28 29.15
CA PRO A 171 6.36 -25.69 28.21
C PRO A 171 5.97 -24.27 27.78
N TYR A 172 6.96 -23.48 27.41
CA TYR A 172 6.79 -22.16 26.81
C TYR A 172 6.50 -22.23 25.30
N ASN A 173 6.94 -23.30 24.62
CA ASN A 173 6.76 -23.52 23.18
C ASN A 173 7.40 -22.43 22.31
N VAL A 174 8.65 -22.07 22.61
CA VAL A 174 9.42 -21.08 21.86
C VAL A 174 9.69 -21.59 20.45
N LYS A 175 9.24 -20.80 19.47
CA LYS A 175 9.27 -21.20 18.05
C LYS A 175 10.57 -20.82 17.36
N TYR A 176 11.06 -19.60 17.52
CA TYR A 176 12.14 -19.06 16.70
C TYR A 176 13.49 -19.13 17.41
N TRP A 177 14.51 -19.67 16.72
CA TRP A 177 15.85 -19.84 17.26
C TRP A 177 16.93 -19.50 16.22
N ALA A 178 17.79 -18.53 16.56
CA ALA A 178 18.92 -18.11 15.74
C ALA A 178 20.14 -18.99 16.03
N LEU A 179 20.81 -19.41 14.97
CA LEU A 179 22.05 -20.18 15.04
C LEU A 179 23.23 -19.21 15.15
N GLY A 180 23.35 -18.53 16.28
CA GLY A 180 24.42 -17.55 16.55
C GLY A 180 24.09 -16.11 16.15
N ASN A 181 24.98 -15.19 16.51
CA ASN A 181 24.91 -13.77 16.18
C ASN A 181 26.23 -13.31 15.52
N GLU A 182 26.13 -12.61 14.38
CA GLU A 182 27.22 -11.93 13.66
C GLU A 182 28.59 -12.63 13.70
N VAL A 183 28.63 -13.97 13.70
CA VAL A 183 29.86 -14.71 14.01
C VAL A 183 31.00 -14.48 13.02
N TRP A 184 30.72 -13.78 11.91
CA TRP A 184 31.67 -13.32 10.91
C TRP A 184 32.45 -12.06 11.35
N GLY A 185 31.90 -11.23 12.23
CA GLY A 185 32.42 -9.93 12.61
C GLY A 185 33.66 -10.04 13.51
N PRO A 186 34.74 -9.28 13.26
CA PRO A 186 35.97 -9.35 14.06
C PRO A 186 35.81 -8.92 15.52
N TRP A 187 34.70 -8.25 15.87
CA TRP A 187 34.34 -7.90 17.25
C TRP A 187 33.70 -9.06 18.03
N GLN A 188 33.18 -10.10 17.34
CA GLN A 188 32.54 -11.22 18.00
C GLN A 188 33.55 -12.09 18.76
N VAL A 189 33.16 -12.47 19.98
CA VAL A 189 33.88 -13.51 20.72
C VAL A 189 33.74 -14.83 19.97
N GLU A 190 34.86 -15.53 19.76
CA GLU A 190 34.91 -16.78 18.99
C GLU A 190 34.44 -16.59 17.52
N GLN A 191 34.90 -15.50 16.89
CA GLN A 191 34.72 -15.22 15.47
C GLN A 191 35.09 -16.45 14.59
N MET A 192 34.25 -16.74 13.60
CA MET A 192 34.39 -17.89 12.71
C MET A 192 34.60 -17.49 11.25
N THR A 193 35.21 -18.40 10.50
CA THR A 193 35.14 -18.38 9.04
C THR A 193 33.76 -18.86 8.58
N LYS A 194 33.35 -18.50 7.36
CA LYS A 194 32.07 -18.96 6.79
C LYS A 194 32.00 -20.48 6.68
N GLU A 195 33.14 -21.13 6.39
CA GLU A 195 33.25 -22.59 6.30
C GLU A 195 33.04 -23.26 7.65
N ASP A 196 33.63 -22.72 8.72
CA ASP A 196 33.49 -23.29 10.06
C ASP A 196 32.09 -23.05 10.64
N TYR A 197 31.54 -21.86 10.42
CA TYR A 197 30.17 -21.55 10.80
C TYR A 197 29.17 -22.46 10.08
N ALA A 198 29.23 -22.56 8.74
CA ALA A 198 28.29 -23.37 7.98
C ALA A 198 28.31 -24.85 8.41
N LYS A 199 29.50 -25.41 8.67
CA LYS A 199 29.64 -26.76 9.23
C LYS A 199 28.98 -26.87 10.61
N LYS A 200 29.27 -25.95 11.53
CA LYS A 200 28.73 -25.95 12.90
C LYS A 200 27.21 -25.79 12.90
N ALA A 201 26.71 -24.75 12.23
CA ALA A 201 25.29 -24.42 12.13
C ALA A 201 24.47 -25.58 11.55
N TYR A 202 24.94 -26.21 10.48
CA TYR A 202 24.26 -27.34 9.88
C TYR A 202 24.16 -28.56 10.83
N GLN A 203 25.23 -28.87 11.58
CA GLN A 203 25.19 -29.97 12.57
C GLN A 203 24.29 -29.64 13.77
N TRP A 204 24.33 -28.40 14.26
CA TRP A 204 23.45 -27.95 15.33
C TRP A 204 21.98 -28.03 14.91
N ALA A 205 21.66 -27.57 13.69
CA ALA A 205 20.30 -27.62 13.15
C ALA A 205 19.74 -29.05 13.11
N LYS A 206 20.55 -30.06 12.74
CA LYS A 206 20.14 -31.48 12.77
C LYS A 206 19.78 -31.93 14.19
N ALA A 207 20.67 -31.70 15.14
CA ALA A 207 20.46 -32.13 16.52
C ALA A 207 19.23 -31.45 17.14
N ILE A 208 19.06 -30.15 16.87
CA ILE A 208 17.90 -29.38 17.33
C ILE A 208 16.60 -29.92 16.73
N LYS A 209 16.53 -30.16 15.42
CA LYS A 209 15.31 -30.71 14.78
C LYS A 209 15.00 -32.15 15.20
N LEU A 210 16.01 -32.94 15.59
CA LEU A 210 15.80 -34.26 16.20
C LEU A 210 15.20 -34.16 17.61
N LEU A 211 15.56 -33.13 18.38
CA LEU A 211 15.00 -32.86 19.70
C LEU A 211 13.57 -32.30 19.60
N ASP A 212 13.39 -31.28 18.77
CA ASP A 212 12.13 -30.58 18.54
C ASP A 212 12.00 -30.17 17.06
N PRO A 213 11.27 -30.95 16.23
CA PRO A 213 11.10 -30.64 14.81
C PRO A 213 10.18 -29.43 14.55
N SER A 214 9.49 -28.90 15.57
CA SER A 214 8.52 -27.81 15.42
C SER A 214 9.16 -26.42 15.38
N VAL A 215 10.39 -26.27 15.90
CA VAL A 215 11.09 -24.99 15.94
C VAL A 215 11.42 -24.47 14.55
N LYS A 216 11.61 -23.16 14.43
CA LYS A 216 12.04 -22.43 13.25
C LYS A 216 13.48 -22.00 13.45
N LEU A 217 14.37 -22.42 12.55
CA LEU A 217 15.79 -22.11 12.64
C LEU A 217 16.20 -21.02 11.66
N ILE A 218 16.95 -20.05 12.17
CA ILE A 218 17.45 -18.88 11.46
C ILE A 218 18.97 -18.97 11.38
N LEU A 219 19.53 -18.96 10.17
CA LEU A 219 20.98 -18.86 9.96
C LEU A 219 21.47 -17.44 10.25
N CYS A 220 22.69 -17.30 10.74
CA CYS A 220 23.41 -16.05 10.86
C CYS A 220 23.98 -15.66 9.50
N GLY A 221 23.36 -14.69 8.84
CA GLY A 221 23.93 -14.04 7.66
C GLY A 221 24.75 -12.80 8.01
N GLU A 222 25.10 -12.06 6.97
CA GLU A 222 25.85 -10.80 7.04
C GLU A 222 24.98 -9.67 6.47
N THR A 223 25.19 -9.28 5.21
CA THR A 223 24.53 -8.11 4.60
C THR A 223 23.58 -8.50 3.46
N GLY A 224 23.46 -9.78 3.16
CA GLY A 224 22.63 -10.33 2.09
C GLY A 224 23.30 -10.34 0.70
N TYR A 225 24.39 -9.60 0.53
CA TYR A 225 25.15 -9.51 -0.71
C TYR A 225 26.62 -9.90 -0.54
N SER A 226 26.97 -10.59 0.55
CA SER A 226 28.34 -10.96 0.84
C SER A 226 28.71 -12.37 0.39
N SER A 227 30.01 -12.66 0.36
CA SER A 227 30.50 -14.03 0.11
C SER A 227 30.25 -14.99 1.27
N TRP A 228 29.97 -14.46 2.48
CA TRP A 228 29.51 -15.21 3.63
C TRP A 228 28.10 -15.72 3.38
N ASP A 229 27.18 -14.82 3.01
CA ASP A 229 25.78 -15.16 2.74
C ASP A 229 25.65 -16.25 1.69
N PHE A 230 26.34 -16.10 0.56
CA PHE A 230 26.36 -17.12 -0.48
C PHE A 230 26.80 -18.48 0.04
N HIS A 231 27.91 -18.55 0.78
CA HIS A 231 28.46 -19.81 1.27
C HIS A 231 27.54 -20.47 2.30
N VAL A 232 27.06 -19.70 3.27
CA VAL A 232 26.21 -20.20 4.36
C VAL A 232 24.88 -20.72 3.82
N ILE A 233 24.21 -19.97 2.95
CA ILE A 233 22.97 -20.39 2.27
C ILE A 233 23.23 -21.67 1.48
N LYS A 234 24.29 -21.69 0.67
CA LYS A 234 24.64 -22.84 -0.18
C LYS A 234 24.91 -24.09 0.64
N GLU A 235 25.58 -23.98 1.78
CA GLU A 235 25.98 -25.14 2.56
C GLU A 235 24.88 -25.64 3.52
N CYS A 236 23.98 -24.77 3.96
CA CYS A 236 22.96 -25.10 4.96
C CYS A 236 21.57 -25.39 4.37
N ILE A 237 21.21 -24.82 3.21
CA ILE A 237 19.90 -25.07 2.56
C ILE A 237 19.98 -26.32 1.70
N LYS A 238 19.77 -27.48 2.34
CA LYS A 238 19.83 -28.82 1.74
C LYS A 238 18.73 -29.71 2.31
N LEU A 239 18.43 -30.82 1.63
CA LEU A 239 17.55 -31.85 2.17
C LEU A 239 18.35 -32.82 3.05
N ASP A 240 17.87 -33.06 4.28
CA ASP A 240 18.40 -34.10 5.17
C ASP A 240 17.28 -35.05 5.61
N LEU A 241 17.15 -36.17 4.92
CA LEU A 241 16.11 -37.17 5.23
C LEU A 241 16.30 -37.79 6.62
N HIS A 242 17.54 -38.02 7.06
CA HIS A 242 17.77 -38.69 8.33
C HIS A 242 17.48 -37.75 9.51
N GLY A 243 17.99 -36.51 9.45
CA GLY A 243 17.73 -35.48 10.47
C GLY A 243 16.26 -35.07 10.57
N LEU A 244 15.45 -35.36 9.55
CA LEU A 244 14.04 -34.98 9.45
C LEU A 244 13.08 -36.17 9.53
N GLY A 245 13.54 -37.32 10.03
CA GLY A 245 12.68 -38.50 10.23
C GLY A 245 12.06 -39.06 8.94
N GLY A 246 12.74 -38.90 7.81
CA GLY A 246 12.29 -39.28 6.47
C GLY A 246 11.41 -38.26 5.77
N SER A 247 11.15 -37.10 6.38
CA SER A 247 10.28 -36.07 5.78
C SER A 247 10.92 -35.39 4.57
N THR A 248 10.12 -35.22 3.52
CA THR A 248 10.46 -34.47 2.31
C THR A 248 9.70 -33.15 2.20
N THR A 249 8.98 -32.74 3.26
CA THR A 249 8.12 -31.55 3.26
C THR A 249 8.61 -30.46 4.23
N VAL A 250 9.74 -30.67 4.89
CA VAL A 250 10.33 -29.74 5.85
C VAL A 250 11.83 -29.61 5.58
N GLY A 251 12.42 -28.49 5.98
CA GLY A 251 13.86 -28.26 5.96
C GLY A 251 14.43 -28.15 7.37
N LEU A 252 15.76 -28.25 7.47
CA LEU A 252 16.45 -27.92 8.73
C LEU A 252 16.41 -26.42 9.00
N ILE A 253 16.53 -25.61 7.94
CA ILE A 253 16.58 -24.15 8.01
C ILE A 253 15.27 -23.57 7.48
N ASP A 254 14.73 -22.60 8.21
CA ASP A 254 13.50 -21.90 7.85
C ASP A 254 13.80 -20.49 7.31
N MET A 255 14.81 -19.80 7.86
CA MET A 255 15.20 -18.45 7.42
C MET A 255 16.71 -18.23 7.38
N HIS A 256 17.14 -17.22 6.62
CA HIS A 256 18.52 -16.70 6.61
C HIS A 256 18.51 -15.25 7.08
N SER A 257 19.36 -14.90 8.03
CA SER A 257 19.38 -13.55 8.58
C SER A 257 20.14 -12.54 7.72
N ILE A 258 19.80 -11.26 7.84
CA ILE A 258 20.54 -10.13 7.24
C ILE A 258 20.54 -8.99 8.24
N HIS A 259 21.70 -8.35 8.41
CA HIS A 259 21.93 -7.26 9.34
C HIS A 259 22.45 -6.04 8.57
N ILE A 260 21.73 -4.91 8.65
CA ILE A 260 22.16 -3.65 8.03
C ILE A 260 21.69 -2.47 8.90
N TYR A 261 22.63 -1.60 9.25
CA TYR A 261 22.37 -0.28 9.80
C TYR A 261 22.75 0.79 8.77
N THR A 262 21.95 1.86 8.70
CA THR A 262 22.20 2.99 7.78
C THR A 262 22.26 4.29 8.56
N ALA A 263 23.18 5.19 8.25
CA ALA A 263 23.13 6.54 8.80
C ALA A 263 23.88 7.53 7.91
N SER A 264 23.42 8.78 7.90
CA SER A 264 24.17 9.90 7.38
C SER A 264 23.77 11.20 8.08
N SER A 265 24.72 12.13 8.23
CA SER A 265 24.41 13.49 8.67
C SER A 265 23.71 14.31 7.59
N ASP A 266 23.80 13.90 6.32
CA ASP A 266 23.08 14.52 5.20
C ASP A 266 21.70 13.88 5.06
N HIS A 267 20.65 14.70 4.98
CA HIS A 267 19.27 14.21 4.96
C HIS A 267 18.96 13.31 3.76
N ALA A 268 19.34 13.73 2.54
CA ALA A 268 19.01 12.97 1.34
C ALA A 268 19.73 11.62 1.32
N LYS A 269 20.99 11.58 1.75
CA LYS A 269 21.74 10.33 1.96
C LYS A 269 21.05 9.45 3.00
N ASN A 270 20.69 9.99 4.15
CA ASN A 270 20.07 9.25 5.24
C ASN A 270 18.72 8.64 4.83
N ALA A 271 17.85 9.43 4.19
CA ALA A 271 16.52 8.99 3.79
C ALA A 271 16.54 7.97 2.63
N THR A 272 17.56 8.00 1.76
CA THR A 272 17.69 7.05 0.64
C THR A 272 18.51 5.81 0.99
N ALA A 273 19.35 5.84 2.02
CA ALA A 273 20.17 4.71 2.46
C ALA A 273 19.42 3.38 2.67
N PRO A 274 18.18 3.36 3.24
CA PRO A 274 17.43 2.12 3.46
C PRO A 274 17.15 1.32 2.18
N ARG A 275 17.24 1.95 1.01
CA ARG A 275 17.12 1.27 -0.29
C ARG A 275 18.18 0.17 -0.48
N ALA A 276 19.34 0.26 0.17
CA ALA A 276 20.33 -0.82 0.19
C ALA A 276 19.72 -2.15 0.67
N ALA A 277 18.82 -2.11 1.66
CA ALA A 277 18.18 -3.30 2.17
C ALA A 277 17.26 -3.98 1.14
N GLU A 278 16.59 -3.21 0.29
CA GLU A 278 15.77 -3.76 -0.77
C GLU A 278 16.63 -4.56 -1.75
N ARG A 279 17.76 -3.98 -2.17
CA ARG A 279 18.69 -4.69 -3.05
C ARG A 279 19.33 -5.89 -2.36
N ALA A 280 19.67 -5.79 -1.07
CA ALA A 280 20.17 -6.92 -0.28
C ALA A 280 19.17 -8.08 -0.24
N ILE A 281 17.88 -7.79 -0.04
CA ILE A 281 16.80 -8.78 -0.03
C ILE A 281 16.66 -9.45 -1.40
N GLU A 282 16.68 -8.68 -2.49
CA GLU A 282 16.61 -9.20 -3.86
C GLU A 282 17.78 -10.14 -4.18
N ILE A 283 19.00 -9.74 -3.82
CA ILE A 283 20.21 -10.56 -4.00
C ILE A 283 20.10 -11.85 -3.19
N THR A 284 19.79 -11.74 -1.89
CA THR A 284 19.66 -12.90 -1.00
C THR A 284 18.58 -13.86 -1.47
N ALA A 285 17.45 -13.34 -1.96
CA ALA A 285 16.40 -14.17 -2.54
C ALA A 285 16.93 -14.98 -3.73
N GLY A 286 17.74 -14.38 -4.60
CA GLY A 286 18.45 -15.07 -5.68
C GLY A 286 19.43 -16.12 -5.17
N LEU A 287 20.20 -15.84 -4.10
CA LEU A 287 21.11 -16.80 -3.48
C LEU A 287 20.37 -18.02 -2.91
N ILE A 288 19.22 -17.81 -2.27
CA ILE A 288 18.34 -18.89 -1.79
C ILE A 288 17.88 -19.77 -2.95
N ASP A 289 17.43 -19.15 -4.05
CA ASP A 289 16.95 -19.90 -5.22
C ASP A 289 18.08 -20.68 -5.89
N LEU A 290 19.28 -20.09 -5.99
CA LEU A 290 20.48 -20.77 -6.50
C LEU A 290 20.86 -21.98 -5.65
N ALA A 291 20.92 -21.82 -4.32
CA ALA A 291 21.23 -22.91 -3.40
C ALA A 291 20.22 -24.05 -3.52
N ARG A 292 18.92 -23.73 -3.58
CA ARG A 292 17.86 -24.74 -3.76
C ARG A 292 18.00 -25.50 -5.07
N ALA A 293 18.27 -24.80 -6.17
CA ALA A 293 18.45 -25.41 -7.48
C ALA A 293 19.65 -26.36 -7.52
N GLU A 294 20.81 -25.91 -7.06
CA GLU A 294 22.04 -26.69 -7.10
C GLU A 294 22.08 -27.82 -6.06
N ASN A 295 21.40 -27.67 -4.93
CA ASN A 295 21.27 -28.71 -3.91
C ASN A 295 20.08 -29.64 -4.15
N HIS A 296 19.36 -29.46 -5.27
CA HIS A 296 18.19 -30.25 -5.66
C HIS A 296 17.12 -30.32 -4.56
N VAL A 297 16.87 -29.20 -3.87
CA VAL A 297 15.84 -29.13 -2.82
C VAL A 297 14.47 -29.30 -3.47
N PRO A 298 13.66 -30.29 -3.05
CA PRO A 298 12.40 -30.59 -3.71
C PRO A 298 11.36 -29.47 -3.47
N PRO A 299 10.42 -29.26 -4.42
CA PRO A 299 9.41 -28.21 -4.31
C PRO A 299 8.44 -28.40 -3.13
N THR A 300 8.39 -29.60 -2.56
CA THR A 300 7.60 -29.91 -1.35
C THR A 300 8.19 -29.31 -0.08
N VAL A 301 9.48 -28.97 -0.06
CA VAL A 301 10.11 -28.26 1.07
C VAL A 301 9.83 -26.76 0.90
N PRO A 302 9.22 -26.10 1.89
CA PRO A 302 8.98 -24.66 1.86
C PRO A 302 10.24 -23.87 1.51
N ARG A 303 10.06 -22.80 0.73
CA ARG A 303 11.16 -21.90 0.39
C ARG A 303 11.56 -21.11 1.64
N GLN A 304 12.86 -21.05 1.92
CA GLN A 304 13.41 -20.25 3.00
C GLN A 304 13.10 -18.76 2.78
N LYS A 305 12.80 -18.09 3.89
CA LYS A 305 12.54 -16.65 3.95
C LYS A 305 13.77 -15.92 4.51
N ILE A 306 13.74 -14.60 4.41
CA ILE A 306 14.77 -13.73 4.98
C ILE A 306 14.29 -13.20 6.32
N CYS A 307 15.19 -13.19 7.30
CA CYS A 307 14.98 -12.62 8.63
C CYS A 307 15.87 -11.39 8.77
N PHE A 308 15.30 -10.18 8.71
CA PHE A 308 16.06 -8.95 8.92
C PHE A 308 16.13 -8.63 10.41
N ASP A 309 16.83 -9.48 11.17
CA ASP A 309 16.78 -9.49 12.63
C ASP A 309 17.62 -8.40 13.33
N GLU A 310 18.34 -7.61 12.54
CA GLU A 310 18.89 -6.32 12.96
C GLU A 310 18.78 -5.29 11.84
N TRP A 311 17.94 -4.27 12.05
CA TRP A 311 17.88 -3.07 11.22
C TRP A 311 17.56 -1.85 12.05
N ASN A 312 18.18 -0.72 11.70
CA ASN A 312 17.74 0.61 12.12
C ASN A 312 18.55 1.71 11.41
N VAL A 313 18.23 2.96 11.74
CA VAL A 313 19.21 4.04 11.67
C VAL A 313 20.13 3.95 12.87
N TRP A 314 21.44 3.84 12.63
CA TRP A 314 22.45 3.89 13.69
C TRP A 314 23.78 4.45 13.18
N ASP A 315 24.27 5.48 13.86
CA ASP A 315 25.63 5.98 13.72
C ASP A 315 26.42 5.72 15.01
N PRO A 316 27.41 4.80 15.01
CA PRO A 316 28.26 4.52 16.17
C PRO A 316 29.03 5.75 16.69
N VAL A 317 29.19 6.80 15.89
CA VAL A 317 29.77 8.08 16.32
C VAL A 317 28.76 8.89 17.12
N ARG A 318 27.47 8.89 16.73
CA ARG A 318 26.40 9.59 17.46
C ARG A 318 26.05 8.87 18.76
N ALA A 319 26.08 7.54 18.75
CA ALA A 319 25.69 6.69 19.86
C ALA A 319 26.61 5.45 19.97
N PRO A 320 27.78 5.60 20.64
CA PRO A 320 28.72 4.49 20.82
C PRO A 320 28.12 3.33 21.63
N GLY A 321 28.39 2.10 21.20
CA GLY A 321 27.84 0.87 21.79
C GLY A 321 28.26 0.67 23.25
N GLU A 322 29.55 0.87 23.54
CA GLU A 322 30.14 0.77 24.87
C GLU A 322 29.64 1.83 25.87
N GLN A 323 28.93 2.85 25.38
CA GLN A 323 28.26 3.87 26.19
C GLN A 323 26.75 3.65 26.29
N GLY A 324 26.26 2.51 25.82
CA GLY A 324 24.85 2.11 25.84
C GLY A 324 24.04 2.55 24.62
N ALA A 325 24.66 3.13 23.58
CA ALA A 325 24.05 3.42 22.29
C ALA A 325 22.65 4.11 22.35
N GLU A 326 22.46 5.04 23.27
CA GLU A 326 21.20 5.82 23.38
C GLU A 326 21.16 6.96 22.35
N GLU A 327 20.76 6.63 21.13
CA GLU A 327 20.68 7.57 20.02
C GLU A 327 19.44 8.47 20.10
N ARG A 328 19.61 9.75 19.71
CA ARG A 328 18.50 10.70 19.55
C ARG A 328 18.11 10.79 18.09
N TYR A 329 16.87 10.43 17.78
CA TYR A 329 16.38 10.41 16.41
C TYR A 329 15.75 11.74 16.00
N THR A 330 16.07 12.14 14.77
CA THR A 330 15.56 13.32 14.08
C THR A 330 14.39 12.99 13.14
N LEU A 331 13.74 13.98 12.55
CA LEU A 331 12.75 13.76 11.48
C LEU A 331 13.38 13.09 10.25
N SER A 332 14.64 13.39 9.93
CA SER A 332 15.41 12.71 8.87
C SER A 332 15.46 11.21 9.10
N ASP A 333 15.73 10.80 10.35
CA ASP A 333 15.79 9.38 10.73
C ASP A 333 14.40 8.73 10.69
N ALA A 334 13.34 9.46 11.04
CA ALA A 334 11.96 8.98 10.92
C ALA A 334 11.55 8.74 9.46
N LEU A 335 11.98 9.61 8.53
CA LEU A 335 11.76 9.41 7.09
C LEU A 335 12.52 8.19 6.58
N ALA A 336 13.78 8.01 7.00
CA ALA A 336 14.56 6.81 6.69
C ALA A 336 13.88 5.53 7.21
N VAL A 337 13.38 5.53 8.46
CA VAL A 337 12.58 4.40 9.00
C VAL A 337 11.30 4.15 8.19
N GLY A 338 10.65 5.20 7.70
CA GLY A 338 9.53 5.06 6.76
C GLY A 338 9.91 4.31 5.48
N VAL A 339 11.09 4.61 4.90
CA VAL A 339 11.61 3.90 3.72
C VAL A 339 11.96 2.45 4.05
N TRP A 340 12.60 2.18 5.18
CA TRP A 340 12.85 0.82 5.67
C TRP A 340 11.57 -0.03 5.72
N LEU A 341 10.51 0.52 6.32
CA LEU A 341 9.25 -0.19 6.47
C LEU A 341 8.56 -0.42 5.12
N ASN A 342 8.61 0.56 4.22
CA ASN A 342 8.16 0.41 2.83
C ASN A 342 8.93 -0.69 2.09
N VAL A 343 10.25 -0.80 2.27
CA VAL A 343 11.07 -1.88 1.71
C VAL A 343 10.54 -3.24 2.16
N PHE A 344 10.31 -3.44 3.46
CA PHE A 344 9.82 -4.73 3.97
C PHE A 344 8.44 -5.09 3.41
N VAL A 345 7.52 -4.12 3.30
CA VAL A 345 6.20 -4.34 2.69
C VAL A 345 6.33 -4.74 1.22
N ARG A 346 7.12 -4.01 0.43
CA ARG A 346 7.33 -4.33 -1.00
C ARG A 346 7.97 -5.71 -1.20
N GLN A 347 8.86 -6.10 -0.28
CA GLN A 347 9.63 -7.33 -0.33
C GLN A 347 9.02 -8.47 0.51
N ALA A 348 7.75 -8.37 0.93
CA ALA A 348 7.07 -9.38 1.77
C ALA A 348 7.06 -10.79 1.17
N LYS A 349 7.18 -10.91 -0.16
CA LYS A 349 7.37 -12.21 -0.82
C LYS A 349 8.61 -12.95 -0.31
N HIS A 350 9.66 -12.23 0.08
CA HIS A 350 10.95 -12.78 0.45
C HIS A 350 11.25 -12.69 1.95
N VAL A 351 10.77 -11.63 2.61
CA VAL A 351 10.96 -11.40 4.05
C VAL A 351 9.90 -12.16 4.85
N GLY A 352 10.32 -12.84 5.91
CA GLY A 352 9.43 -13.53 6.86
C GLY A 352 9.47 -12.95 8.27
N MET A 353 10.48 -12.13 8.59
CA MET A 353 10.64 -11.49 9.89
C MET A 353 11.59 -10.30 9.75
N ALA A 354 11.38 -9.24 10.52
CA ALA A 354 12.33 -8.16 10.69
C ALA A 354 12.24 -7.63 12.13
N ASN A 355 13.37 -7.34 12.76
CA ASN A 355 13.44 -6.93 14.15
C ASN A 355 14.17 -5.59 14.27
N ILE A 356 13.44 -4.56 14.69
CA ILE A 356 14.06 -3.25 14.89
C ILE A 356 15.06 -3.34 16.04
N ALA A 357 16.30 -2.95 15.75
CA ALA A 357 17.39 -2.93 16.70
C ALA A 357 17.50 -1.50 17.28
N GLN A 358 17.09 -1.21 18.52
CA GLN A 358 16.41 -2.10 19.47
C GLN A 358 15.09 -1.51 19.95
N SER A 359 14.38 -2.25 20.80
CA SER A 359 13.00 -1.92 21.16
C SER A 359 12.88 -0.83 22.24
N VAL A 360 13.89 -0.69 23.12
CA VAL A 360 13.85 0.24 24.27
C VAL A 360 15.25 0.79 24.57
N ASN A 361 15.38 2.11 24.76
CA ASN A 361 16.57 2.90 25.08
C ASN A 361 17.73 2.84 24.07
N VAL A 362 18.20 1.65 23.73
CA VAL A 362 19.37 1.42 22.88
C VAL A 362 18.94 1.47 21.43
N ILE A 363 19.46 2.43 20.65
CA ILE A 363 19.09 2.69 19.24
C ILE A 363 17.59 2.47 19.01
N SER A 364 16.75 3.12 19.84
CA SER A 364 15.37 2.70 20.02
C SER A 364 14.36 3.81 19.69
N PRO A 365 13.21 3.50 19.09
CA PRO A 365 12.11 4.46 18.93
C PRO A 365 11.48 4.86 20.27
N LEU A 366 11.75 4.14 21.36
CA LEU A 366 11.20 4.37 22.70
C LEU A 366 12.32 4.57 23.73
N MET A 367 12.31 5.71 24.41
CA MET A 367 13.23 6.03 25.50
C MET A 367 12.49 6.00 26.84
N THR A 368 13.15 5.54 27.89
CA THR A 368 12.63 5.56 29.27
C THR A 368 13.28 6.66 30.08
N THR A 369 12.48 7.30 30.92
CA THR A 369 12.93 8.22 31.98
C THR A 369 12.44 7.72 33.33
N SER A 370 12.79 8.44 34.40
CA SER A 370 12.26 8.15 35.75
C SER A 370 10.77 8.47 35.91
N LYS A 371 10.16 9.19 34.96
CA LYS A 371 8.76 9.65 35.01
C LYS A 371 7.85 9.00 33.97
N GLY A 372 8.41 8.31 32.98
CA GLY A 372 7.63 7.68 31.91
C GLY A 372 8.48 7.27 30.72
N VAL A 373 7.87 7.32 29.54
CA VAL A 373 8.50 7.07 28.25
C VAL A 373 8.45 8.30 27.34
N VAL A 374 9.47 8.44 26.49
CA VAL A 374 9.50 9.40 25.37
C VAL A 374 9.45 8.60 24.07
N LYS A 375 8.41 8.84 23.27
CA LYS A 375 8.28 8.31 21.91
C LYS A 375 9.15 9.17 20.97
N GLN A 376 10.25 8.62 20.48
CA GLN A 376 11.16 9.31 19.55
C GLN A 376 10.48 9.56 18.20
N THR A 377 11.13 10.32 17.32
CA THR A 377 10.58 10.62 15.98
C THR A 377 10.31 9.35 15.16
N THR A 378 11.18 8.34 15.27
CA THR A 378 11.08 7.03 14.59
C THR A 378 9.94 6.14 15.12
N TRP A 379 9.37 6.45 16.29
CA TRP A 379 8.19 5.74 16.83
C TRP A 379 6.98 5.84 15.92
N TRP A 380 6.73 7.02 15.37
CA TRP A 380 5.48 7.33 14.66
C TRP A 380 5.32 6.59 13.32
N PRO A 381 6.33 6.53 12.42
CA PRO A 381 6.22 5.68 11.24
C PRO A 381 6.08 4.20 11.62
N LEU A 382 6.84 3.71 12.60
CA LEU A 382 6.72 2.32 13.06
C LEU A 382 5.30 2.01 13.56
N LEU A 383 4.70 2.90 14.35
CA LEU A 383 3.34 2.78 14.85
C LEU A 383 2.31 2.73 13.71
N LEU A 384 2.38 3.64 12.75
CA LEU A 384 1.44 3.68 11.63
C LEU A 384 1.54 2.42 10.75
N PHE A 385 2.76 2.00 10.40
CA PHE A 385 2.96 0.79 9.61
C PHE A 385 2.48 -0.45 10.36
N SER A 386 2.82 -0.58 11.65
CA SER A 386 2.38 -1.71 12.47
C SER A 386 0.86 -1.76 12.67
N LYS A 387 0.12 -0.67 12.47
CA LYS A 387 -1.35 -0.65 12.56
C LYS A 387 -2.01 -0.92 11.21
N TYR A 388 -1.50 -0.34 10.13
CA TYR A 388 -2.24 -0.24 8.86
C TYR A 388 -1.58 -0.96 7.68
N MET A 389 -0.28 -1.24 7.73
CA MET A 389 0.46 -1.83 6.59
C MET A 389 0.53 -3.37 6.65
N ARG A 390 -0.52 -4.00 7.17
CA ARG A 390 -0.70 -5.46 7.26
C ARG A 390 -1.57 -6.01 6.12
N GLY A 391 -1.73 -7.33 6.05
CA GLY A 391 -2.58 -7.97 5.04
C GLY A 391 -1.78 -8.38 3.81
N ARG A 392 -2.14 -7.89 2.62
CA ARG A 392 -1.53 -8.34 1.36
C ARG A 392 -0.93 -7.18 0.59
N THR A 393 0.37 -7.22 0.29
CA THR A 393 0.97 -6.18 -0.55
C THR A 393 0.47 -6.27 -1.98
N VAL A 394 0.16 -5.12 -2.57
CA VAL A 394 -0.38 -4.98 -3.93
C VAL A 394 0.59 -4.25 -4.84
N ALA A 395 0.41 -4.38 -6.16
CA ALA A 395 1.24 -3.67 -7.12
C ALA A 395 0.97 -2.16 -7.07
N VAL A 396 2.06 -1.39 -7.08
CA VAL A 396 2.04 0.07 -7.15
C VAL A 396 2.99 0.51 -8.28
N ASN A 397 2.64 1.56 -8.99
CA ASN A 397 3.55 2.27 -9.88
C ASN A 397 3.71 3.71 -9.37
N VAL A 398 4.95 4.16 -9.26
CA VAL A 398 5.29 5.53 -8.88
C VAL A 398 5.96 6.20 -10.08
N ARG A 399 5.42 7.35 -10.46
CA ARG A 399 6.06 8.28 -11.39
C ARG A 399 6.47 9.51 -10.61
N SER A 400 7.77 9.74 -10.45
CA SER A 400 8.28 10.97 -9.83
C SER A 400 9.67 11.30 -10.35
N GLY A 401 10.17 12.49 -10.02
CA GLY A 401 11.60 12.76 -10.05
C GLY A 401 12.36 11.86 -9.08
N GLU A 402 13.68 11.95 -9.11
CA GLU A 402 14.57 11.09 -8.35
C GLU A 402 15.72 11.92 -7.76
N TYR A 403 16.17 11.55 -6.56
CA TYR A 403 17.44 12.04 -6.03
C TYR A 403 18.62 11.51 -6.87
N GLN A 404 19.39 12.40 -7.50
CA GLN A 404 20.55 12.04 -8.34
C GLN A 404 21.91 12.28 -7.65
N GLY A 405 21.91 12.66 -6.37
CA GLY A 405 23.14 12.93 -5.63
C GLY A 405 23.84 11.66 -5.15
N ASP A 406 24.91 11.86 -4.39
CA ASP A 406 25.66 10.77 -3.75
C ASP A 406 24.78 10.03 -2.74
N THR A 407 24.83 8.69 -2.74
CA THR A 407 24.12 7.86 -1.76
C THR A 407 25.07 7.36 -0.67
N GLU A 408 24.52 6.94 0.46
CA GLU A 408 25.25 6.18 1.49
C GLU A 408 24.47 4.89 1.75
N PRO A 409 25.01 3.69 1.50
CA PRO A 409 26.28 3.44 0.82
C PRO A 409 26.30 3.88 -0.65
N ALA A 410 27.49 4.23 -1.15
CA ALA A 410 27.68 4.80 -2.48
C ALA A 410 27.24 3.89 -3.64
N TRP A 411 27.24 2.57 -3.44
CA TRP A 411 26.91 1.60 -4.50
C TRP A 411 25.41 1.58 -4.85
N ILE A 412 24.52 2.08 -3.97
CA ILE A 412 23.07 2.16 -4.25
C ILE A 412 22.82 2.89 -5.56
N ARG A 413 23.48 4.05 -5.76
CA ARG A 413 23.36 4.89 -6.96
C ARG A 413 23.54 4.15 -8.28
N GLY A 414 24.34 3.08 -8.29
CA GLY A 414 24.61 2.27 -9.49
C GLY A 414 23.74 1.03 -9.65
N THR A 415 22.91 0.71 -8.66
CA THR A 415 22.19 -0.58 -8.61
C THR A 415 20.67 -0.42 -8.60
N MET A 416 20.14 0.72 -8.15
CA MET A 416 18.71 0.98 -8.12
C MET A 416 18.37 2.47 -8.14
N ASP A 417 17.12 2.77 -8.49
CA ASP A 417 16.58 4.13 -8.47
C ASP A 417 16.24 4.60 -7.04
N THR A 418 16.37 5.92 -6.82
CA THR A 418 16.09 6.60 -5.54
C THR A 418 15.00 7.69 -5.69
N PRO A 419 13.73 7.29 -5.91
CA PRO A 419 12.64 8.24 -6.17
C PRO A 419 12.44 9.23 -5.01
N TRP A 420 11.98 10.45 -5.33
CA TRP A 420 11.60 11.42 -4.30
C TRP A 420 10.38 10.96 -3.47
N LEU A 421 9.54 10.11 -4.04
CA LEU A 421 8.40 9.49 -3.37
C LEU A 421 8.65 7.99 -3.25
N ASP A 422 8.95 7.50 -2.04
CA ASP A 422 9.04 6.06 -1.76
C ASP A 422 7.68 5.55 -1.25
N VAL A 423 7.15 4.52 -1.92
CA VAL A 423 5.75 4.11 -1.76
C VAL A 423 5.61 2.60 -1.60
N SER A 424 4.69 2.20 -0.73
CA SER A 424 4.15 0.82 -0.70
C SER A 424 2.65 0.85 -0.41
N ALA A 425 1.95 -0.22 -0.81
CA ALA A 425 0.52 -0.36 -0.53
C ALA A 425 0.17 -1.79 -0.14
N VAL A 426 -0.86 -1.92 0.68
CA VAL A 426 -1.45 -3.21 1.08
C VAL A 426 -2.97 -3.17 0.94
N LEU A 427 -3.56 -4.32 0.67
CA LEU A 427 -4.99 -4.58 0.76
C LEU A 427 -5.26 -5.38 2.05
N ASP A 428 -5.98 -4.75 2.98
CA ASP A 428 -6.44 -5.38 4.22
C ASP A 428 -7.95 -5.20 4.39
N ASN A 429 -8.68 -6.30 4.57
CA ASN A 429 -10.13 -6.29 4.78
C ASN A 429 -10.95 -5.43 3.79
N GLY A 430 -10.51 -5.37 2.52
CA GLY A 430 -11.17 -4.59 1.46
C GLY A 430 -10.77 -3.11 1.44
N VAL A 431 -9.88 -2.68 2.33
CA VAL A 431 -9.33 -1.33 2.40
C VAL A 431 -7.90 -1.34 1.86
N VAL A 432 -7.59 -0.38 0.99
CA VAL A 432 -6.21 -0.15 0.54
C VAL A 432 -5.56 0.84 1.49
N ASN A 433 -4.48 0.41 2.16
CA ASN A 433 -3.61 1.30 2.92
C ASN A 433 -2.40 1.65 2.06
N LEU A 434 -2.12 2.94 1.91
CA LEU A 434 -1.05 3.48 1.09
C LEU A 434 -0.07 4.26 1.98
N ALA A 435 1.19 3.84 2.01
CA ALA A 435 2.26 4.55 2.70
C ALA A 435 3.12 5.31 1.68
N VAL A 436 3.26 6.63 1.88
CA VAL A 436 4.04 7.52 1.01
C VAL A 436 5.05 8.27 1.87
N VAL A 437 6.33 8.12 1.55
CA VAL A 437 7.43 8.89 2.14
C VAL A 437 7.95 9.87 1.10
N ASN A 438 7.81 11.16 1.39
CA ASN A 438 8.49 12.21 0.64
C ASN A 438 9.91 12.38 1.21
N VAL A 439 10.93 11.98 0.46
CA VAL A 439 12.33 12.10 0.89
C VAL A 439 12.96 13.44 0.51
N HIS A 440 12.20 14.35 -0.13
CA HIS A 440 12.69 15.66 -0.48
C HIS A 440 12.60 16.62 0.71
N GLU A 441 13.71 17.28 1.06
CA GLU A 441 13.79 18.16 2.23
C GLU A 441 12.84 19.37 2.19
N GLN A 442 12.74 20.02 1.03
CA GLN A 442 12.12 21.35 0.92
C GLN A 442 10.84 21.42 0.07
N ARG A 443 10.52 20.40 -0.72
CA ARG A 443 9.45 20.44 -1.72
C ARG A 443 8.38 19.43 -1.36
N ASP A 444 7.14 19.92 -1.30
CA ASP A 444 5.96 19.08 -1.32
C ASP A 444 5.61 18.68 -2.77
N PHE A 445 4.97 17.52 -2.92
CA PHE A 445 4.53 17.03 -4.23
C PHE A 445 3.01 16.88 -4.27
N VAL A 446 2.36 17.68 -5.11
CA VAL A 446 0.98 17.40 -5.52
C VAL A 446 1.03 16.18 -6.44
N THR A 447 0.36 15.11 -6.04
CA THR A 447 0.48 13.79 -6.68
C THR A 447 -0.88 13.30 -7.14
N GLU A 448 -0.97 12.82 -8.38
CA GLU A 448 -2.18 12.17 -8.89
C GLU A 448 -2.27 10.74 -8.36
N LEU A 449 -3.41 10.35 -7.78
CA LEU A 449 -3.65 8.97 -7.33
C LEU A 449 -4.62 8.27 -8.29
N ALA A 450 -4.22 7.12 -8.83
CA ALA A 450 -5.00 6.33 -9.77
C ALA A 450 -5.15 4.86 -9.33
N GLY A 451 -6.15 4.17 -9.89
CA GLY A 451 -6.37 2.72 -9.73
C GLY A 451 -7.12 2.31 -8.45
N VAL A 452 -7.36 3.24 -7.54
CA VAL A 452 -8.23 3.08 -6.38
C VAL A 452 -9.22 4.23 -6.31
N GLU A 453 -10.51 3.92 -6.15
CA GLU A 453 -11.57 4.90 -5.94
C GLU A 453 -11.92 4.94 -4.46
N ALA A 454 -11.88 6.13 -3.86
CA ALA A 454 -12.33 6.31 -2.49
C ALA A 454 -13.86 6.21 -2.44
N SER A 455 -14.39 5.14 -1.86
CA SER A 455 -15.83 4.97 -1.63
C SER A 455 -16.36 5.81 -0.44
N GLY A 456 -15.54 6.70 0.12
CA GLY A 456 -15.84 7.49 1.31
C GLY A 456 -14.68 8.41 1.73
N LYS A 457 -14.67 8.84 2.99
CA LYS A 457 -13.56 9.62 3.57
C LYS A 457 -12.33 8.72 3.74
N VAL A 458 -11.20 9.19 3.23
CA VAL A 458 -9.89 8.56 3.46
C VAL A 458 -9.29 9.18 4.72
N GLU A 459 -8.88 8.34 5.66
CA GLU A 459 -8.12 8.77 6.83
C GLU A 459 -6.68 9.02 6.41
N VAL A 460 -6.13 10.18 6.78
CA VAL A 460 -4.76 10.58 6.43
C VAL A 460 -4.00 10.87 7.71
N TYR A 461 -2.94 10.09 7.91
CA TYR A 461 -2.00 10.24 9.02
C TYR A 461 -0.71 10.82 8.48
N ALA A 462 -0.32 12.01 8.96
CA ALA A 462 0.92 12.66 8.56
C ALA A 462 1.91 12.68 9.73
N VAL A 463 3.15 12.25 9.48
CA VAL A 463 4.28 12.40 10.40
C VAL A 463 5.22 13.45 9.79
N THR A 464 5.30 14.61 10.43
CA THR A 464 6.13 15.73 9.99
C THR A 464 6.60 16.55 11.19
N GLY A 465 7.43 17.56 10.95
CA GLY A 465 7.99 18.43 11.98
C GLY A 465 8.49 19.76 11.38
N PRO A 466 9.03 20.66 12.20
CA PRO A 466 9.49 21.97 11.75
C PRO A 466 10.73 21.93 10.83
N GLY A 467 11.46 20.81 10.80
CA GLY A 467 12.67 20.62 9.99
C GLY A 467 13.21 19.19 10.13
N VAL A 468 14.13 18.80 9.25
CA VAL A 468 14.71 17.44 9.21
C VAL A 468 15.53 17.08 10.45
N ASP A 469 15.99 18.08 11.20
CA ASP A 469 16.73 17.97 12.46
C ASP A 469 15.83 17.93 13.71
N ALA A 470 14.51 18.06 13.54
CA ALA A 470 13.57 18.07 14.67
C ALA A 470 13.61 16.76 15.47
N VAL A 471 13.62 16.87 16.80
CA VAL A 471 13.70 15.74 17.75
C VAL A 471 12.57 15.82 18.77
N ASN A 472 12.24 14.68 19.39
CA ASN A 472 11.36 14.64 20.57
C ASN A 472 12.19 14.56 21.86
N THR A 473 11.75 15.23 22.92
CA THR A 473 12.35 15.19 24.26
C THR A 473 11.29 14.89 25.33
N GLU A 474 11.69 14.79 26.60
CA GLU A 474 10.75 14.65 27.72
C GLU A 474 9.83 15.89 27.86
N GLU A 475 10.33 17.08 27.49
CA GLU A 475 9.62 18.35 27.63
C GLU A 475 8.79 18.71 26.40
N LYS A 476 9.17 18.24 25.21
CA LYS A 476 8.57 18.67 23.95
C LYS A 476 8.51 17.57 22.89
N GLN A 477 7.33 17.37 22.32
CA GLN A 477 7.11 16.55 21.13
C GLN A 477 7.00 17.43 19.89
N GLU A 478 8.03 17.46 19.05
CA GLU A 478 8.06 18.24 17.79
C GLU A 478 7.52 17.43 16.61
N VAL A 479 7.72 16.11 16.64
CA VAL A 479 7.28 15.17 15.60
C VAL A 479 6.25 14.22 16.22
N GLY A 480 5.12 14.07 15.55
CA GLY A 480 4.04 13.17 15.95
C GLY A 480 3.07 12.92 14.80
N ILE A 481 1.99 12.21 15.09
CA ILE A 481 0.92 11.97 14.12
C ILE A 481 -0.04 13.17 14.11
N SER A 482 -0.24 13.74 12.93
CA SER A 482 -1.34 14.66 12.62
C SER A 482 -2.39 13.90 11.82
N GLU A 483 -3.62 13.87 12.35
CA GLU A 483 -4.74 13.18 11.71
C GLU A 483 -5.58 14.17 10.90
N SER A 484 -5.98 13.76 9.71
CA SER A 484 -6.90 14.49 8.86
C SER A 484 -7.74 13.53 8.01
N THR A 485 -8.71 14.07 7.29
CA THR A 485 -9.49 13.29 6.32
C THR A 485 -9.35 13.89 4.94
N TRP A 486 -9.08 13.06 3.95
CA TRP A 486 -9.13 13.41 2.55
C TRP A 486 -10.47 12.95 1.97
N ASP A 487 -11.28 13.92 1.55
CA ASP A 487 -12.53 13.67 0.84
C ASP A 487 -12.23 13.78 -0.66
N ALA A 488 -12.07 12.64 -1.32
CA ALA A 488 -11.73 12.56 -2.74
C ALA A 488 -12.74 13.31 -3.64
N VAL A 489 -13.98 13.47 -3.16
CA VAL A 489 -15.06 14.20 -3.86
C VAL A 489 -14.88 15.72 -3.76
N TYR A 490 -14.33 16.23 -2.66
CA TYR A 490 -14.12 17.68 -2.44
C TYR A 490 -12.72 18.16 -2.85
N ALA A 491 -11.69 17.32 -2.76
CA ALA A 491 -10.32 17.69 -3.11
C ALA A 491 -10.13 17.91 -4.61
N SER A 492 -10.73 17.07 -5.46
CA SER A 492 -10.74 17.25 -6.92
C SER A 492 -11.38 18.58 -7.35
N ALA A 493 -12.48 18.99 -6.69
CA ALA A 493 -13.12 20.28 -6.92
C ALA A 493 -12.32 21.48 -6.37
N ARG A 494 -11.65 21.32 -5.23
CA ARG A 494 -10.89 22.39 -4.57
C ARG A 494 -9.50 22.61 -5.17
N ASP A 495 -8.82 21.55 -5.64
CA ASP A 495 -7.53 21.64 -6.32
C ASP A 495 -7.69 22.15 -7.75
N ALA A 496 -8.82 21.86 -8.42
CA ALA A 496 -9.20 22.54 -9.66
C ALA A 496 -9.41 24.06 -9.46
N LEU A 497 -9.79 24.51 -8.26
CA LEU A 497 -10.01 25.93 -7.92
C LEU A 497 -8.79 26.64 -7.33
N ARG A 498 -7.80 25.92 -6.78
CA ARG A 498 -6.60 26.49 -6.13
C ARG A 498 -5.29 26.23 -6.88
N GLY A 499 -5.23 25.20 -7.73
CA GLY A 499 -4.10 24.94 -8.60
C GLY A 499 -4.04 25.97 -9.72
N GLY A 500 -3.35 27.09 -9.47
CA GLY A 500 -2.97 28.06 -10.49
C GLY A 500 -2.07 27.43 -11.55
N LYS A 501 -2.64 26.63 -12.45
CA LYS A 501 -2.03 26.17 -13.70
C LYS A 501 -2.35 27.18 -14.81
N TYR A 502 -1.77 28.38 -14.72
CA TYR A 502 -1.68 29.27 -15.88
C TYR A 502 -0.46 28.89 -16.71
N GLY A 503 -0.62 27.83 -17.50
CA GLY A 503 0.37 27.39 -18.47
C GLY A 503 -0.13 26.10 -19.08
N THR A 504 -0.53 26.16 -20.35
CA THR A 504 -1.05 25.05 -21.17
C THR A 504 -2.54 24.68 -21.00
N LEU A 505 -3.44 25.64 -21.23
CA LEU A 505 -4.74 25.32 -21.80
C LEU A 505 -4.92 26.15 -23.08
N GLY A 506 -4.85 25.46 -24.21
CA GLY A 506 -5.19 26.02 -25.51
C GLY A 506 -6.66 26.40 -25.53
N SER A 507 -6.94 27.70 -25.50
CA SER A 507 -8.26 28.34 -25.60
C SER A 507 -9.21 28.20 -24.38
N PRO A 508 -10.04 29.23 -24.10
CA PRO A 508 -11.11 29.18 -23.10
C PRO A 508 -12.15 28.06 -23.31
N ALA A 509 -12.29 27.54 -24.53
CA ALA A 509 -13.24 26.49 -24.85
C ALA A 509 -12.83 25.14 -24.24
N ALA A 510 -11.55 24.76 -24.38
CA ALA A 510 -11.02 23.52 -23.81
C ALA A 510 -11.15 23.50 -22.28
N PHE A 511 -10.89 24.63 -21.61
CA PHE A 511 -11.10 24.74 -20.15
C PHE A 511 -12.56 24.50 -19.75
N LYS A 512 -13.51 25.05 -20.50
CA LYS A 512 -14.95 24.87 -20.25
C LYS A 512 -15.36 23.40 -20.42
N GLU A 513 -14.84 22.72 -21.44
CA GLU A 513 -15.08 21.30 -21.69
C GLU A 513 -14.51 20.40 -20.58
N SER A 514 -13.28 20.64 -20.14
CA SER A 514 -12.67 19.90 -19.02
C SER A 514 -13.42 20.16 -17.70
N ALA A 515 -13.81 21.41 -17.43
CA ALA A 515 -14.57 21.76 -16.22
C ALA A 515 -15.96 21.11 -16.21
N PHE A 516 -16.65 21.09 -17.35
CA PHE A 516 -17.93 20.41 -17.48
C PHE A 516 -17.81 18.90 -17.32
N TYR A 517 -16.78 18.27 -17.91
CA TYR A 517 -16.49 16.85 -17.71
C TYR A 517 -16.32 16.51 -16.22
N LEU A 518 -15.49 17.26 -15.50
CA LEU A 518 -15.24 17.06 -14.07
C LEU A 518 -16.50 17.23 -13.22
N TRP A 519 -17.28 18.29 -13.50
CA TRP A 519 -18.56 18.53 -12.83
C TRP A 519 -19.56 17.40 -13.10
N PHE A 520 -19.73 17.01 -14.37
CA PHE A 520 -20.66 15.95 -14.77
C PHE A 520 -20.27 14.61 -14.18
N LYS A 521 -18.98 14.25 -14.22
CA LYS A 521 -18.44 13.01 -13.60
C LYS A 521 -18.80 12.92 -12.12
N THR A 522 -18.72 14.03 -11.39
CA THR A 522 -19.02 14.08 -9.94
C THR A 522 -20.48 13.77 -9.64
N ILE A 523 -21.41 14.29 -10.45
CA ILE A 523 -22.86 14.17 -10.21
C ILE A 523 -23.52 13.03 -11.01
N ASN A 524 -22.78 12.36 -11.90
CA ASN A 524 -23.33 11.41 -12.87
C ASN A 524 -24.13 10.27 -12.22
N HIS A 525 -23.72 9.79 -11.04
CA HIS A 525 -24.42 8.73 -10.32
C HIS A 525 -25.87 9.11 -9.96
N HIS A 526 -26.12 10.38 -9.60
CA HIS A 526 -27.48 10.89 -9.38
C HIS A 526 -28.29 10.93 -10.68
N PHE A 527 -27.66 11.26 -11.82
CA PHE A 527 -28.33 11.23 -13.12
C PHE A 527 -28.73 9.81 -13.52
N ILE A 528 -27.81 8.86 -13.38
CA ILE A 528 -28.04 7.43 -13.60
C ILE A 528 -29.21 6.93 -12.75
N GLU A 529 -29.27 7.29 -11.46
CA GLU A 529 -30.35 6.89 -10.56
C GLU A 529 -31.69 7.51 -10.96
N VAL A 530 -31.72 8.82 -11.21
CA VAL A 530 -32.92 9.55 -11.64
C VAL A 530 -33.44 8.96 -12.96
N GLU A 531 -32.57 8.76 -13.94
CA GLU A 531 -32.94 8.14 -15.22
C GLU A 531 -33.49 6.72 -15.04
N SER A 532 -32.98 5.95 -14.08
CA SER A 532 -33.41 4.56 -13.89
C SER A 532 -34.73 4.44 -13.12
N THR A 533 -35.06 5.41 -12.28
CA THR A 533 -36.17 5.30 -11.32
C THR A 533 -37.30 6.29 -11.55
N ARG A 534 -37.06 7.39 -12.27
CA ARG A 534 -37.99 8.54 -12.36
C ARG A 534 -38.22 9.08 -13.76
N THR A 535 -37.69 8.45 -14.81
CA THR A 535 -37.83 8.90 -16.20
C THR A 535 -38.25 7.75 -17.13
N PRO A 536 -38.72 8.05 -18.35
CA PRO A 536 -39.08 7.03 -19.34
C PRO A 536 -37.87 6.44 -20.08
N VAL A 537 -36.64 6.89 -19.79
CA VAL A 537 -35.41 6.47 -20.48
C VAL A 537 -35.24 4.93 -20.50
N PRO A 538 -35.51 4.17 -19.41
CA PRO A 538 -35.41 2.71 -19.42
C PRO A 538 -36.41 2.02 -20.36
N GLN A 539 -37.51 2.68 -20.74
CA GLN A 539 -38.48 2.18 -21.72
C GLN A 539 -38.16 2.66 -23.15
N LEU A 540 -37.44 3.77 -23.29
CA LEU A 540 -37.10 4.37 -24.58
C LEU A 540 -35.88 3.70 -25.24
N VAL A 541 -34.74 3.65 -24.54
CA VAL A 541 -33.46 3.18 -25.12
C VAL A 541 -33.53 1.75 -25.67
N PRO A 542 -34.22 0.77 -25.02
CA PRO A 542 -34.35 -0.60 -25.55
C PRO A 542 -35.13 -0.72 -26.87
N GLN A 543 -35.78 0.35 -27.33
CA GLN A 543 -36.47 0.39 -28.62
C GLN A 543 -35.53 0.69 -29.80
N ALA A 544 -34.27 1.05 -29.52
CA ALA A 544 -33.24 1.26 -30.52
C ALA A 544 -32.88 -0.06 -31.23
N SER A 545 -32.73 -0.02 -32.54
CA SER A 545 -32.49 -1.21 -33.36
C SER A 545 -31.77 -0.87 -34.67
N GLY A 546 -31.04 -1.83 -35.22
CA GLY A 546 -30.27 -1.69 -36.47
C GLY A 546 -29.00 -0.86 -36.30
N LEU A 547 -28.66 -0.03 -37.29
CA LEU A 547 -27.62 0.97 -37.23
C LEU A 547 -28.13 2.19 -36.44
N VAL A 548 -27.56 2.37 -35.25
CA VAL A 548 -27.93 3.43 -34.30
C VAL A 548 -26.88 4.54 -34.31
N LEU A 549 -27.32 5.80 -34.35
CA LEU A 549 -26.48 6.96 -34.03
C LEU A 549 -26.88 7.48 -32.63
N GLU A 550 -25.98 7.35 -31.66
CA GLU A 550 -26.17 7.90 -30.31
C GLU A 550 -25.51 9.28 -30.22
N LEU A 551 -26.31 10.28 -29.88
CA LEU A 551 -25.84 11.65 -29.72
C LEU A 551 -25.40 11.88 -28.28
N GLY A 552 -24.18 12.38 -28.08
CA GLY A 552 -23.64 12.79 -26.79
C GLY A 552 -23.78 11.73 -25.70
N PRO A 553 -23.13 10.56 -25.83
CA PRO A 553 -23.20 9.49 -24.83
C PRO A 553 -22.72 9.93 -23.43
N GLY A 554 -21.99 11.05 -23.30
CA GLY A 554 -21.48 11.54 -22.02
C GLY A 554 -20.62 10.48 -21.35
N MET A 555 -20.91 10.13 -20.09
CA MET A 555 -20.20 9.05 -19.38
C MET A 555 -20.63 7.62 -19.80
N GLY A 556 -21.42 7.46 -20.87
CA GLY A 556 -21.90 6.15 -21.34
C GLY A 556 -23.15 5.64 -20.61
N ASN A 557 -23.95 6.52 -20.00
CA ASN A 557 -25.08 6.16 -19.12
C ASN A 557 -26.11 5.23 -19.78
N GLN A 558 -26.29 5.34 -21.09
CA GLN A 558 -27.30 4.59 -21.85
C GLN A 558 -26.80 3.22 -22.33
N LEU A 559 -25.50 2.96 -22.30
CA LEU A 559 -24.89 1.76 -22.88
C LEU A 559 -25.50 0.47 -22.34
N ARG A 560 -25.69 0.39 -21.02
CA ARG A 560 -26.33 -0.75 -20.33
C ARG A 560 -27.80 -0.99 -20.70
N ARG A 561 -28.43 -0.05 -21.40
CA ARG A 561 -29.85 -0.10 -21.78
C ARG A 561 -30.05 -0.51 -23.24
N PHE A 562 -28.98 -0.67 -24.02
CA PHE A 562 -29.08 -1.25 -25.35
C PHE A 562 -29.38 -2.75 -25.25
N GLU A 563 -30.33 -3.22 -26.05
CA GLU A 563 -30.52 -4.64 -26.26
C GLU A 563 -29.61 -5.09 -27.41
N LYS A 564 -28.47 -5.69 -27.06
CA LYS A 564 -27.44 -6.14 -28.03
C LYS A 564 -28.02 -6.94 -29.21
N SER A 565 -29.05 -7.76 -28.97
CA SER A 565 -29.69 -8.57 -30.02
C SER A 565 -30.48 -7.77 -31.08
N LYS A 566 -30.83 -6.50 -30.81
CA LYS A 566 -31.60 -5.64 -31.71
C LYS A 566 -30.73 -4.66 -32.50
N VAL A 567 -29.51 -4.39 -32.06
CA VAL A 567 -28.59 -3.43 -32.69
C VAL A 567 -27.56 -4.16 -33.55
N THR A 568 -27.32 -3.67 -34.77
CA THR A 568 -26.28 -4.21 -35.65
C THR A 568 -24.96 -3.46 -35.50
N ARG A 569 -25.04 -2.15 -35.24
CA ARG A 569 -23.91 -1.26 -34.95
C ARG A 569 -24.43 0.00 -34.28
N VAL A 570 -23.72 0.52 -33.30
CA VAL A 570 -24.01 1.78 -32.61
C VAL A 570 -22.81 2.70 -32.81
N VAL A 571 -23.05 3.88 -33.36
CA VAL A 571 -22.04 4.93 -33.52
C VAL A 571 -22.38 6.03 -32.51
N GLY A 572 -21.60 6.14 -31.44
CA GLY A 572 -21.71 7.21 -30.46
C GLY A 572 -20.89 8.41 -30.89
N VAL A 573 -21.49 9.60 -30.88
CA VAL A 573 -20.82 10.86 -31.25
C VAL A 573 -20.74 11.76 -30.04
N GLU A 574 -19.52 11.97 -29.53
CA GLU A 574 -19.25 12.81 -28.37
C GLU A 574 -18.31 13.96 -28.73
N SER A 575 -18.80 15.19 -28.55
CA SER A 575 -18.03 16.40 -28.85
C SER A 575 -16.88 16.65 -27.86
N ASN A 576 -17.03 16.21 -26.61
CA ASN A 576 -16.03 16.41 -25.56
C ASN A 576 -15.19 15.14 -25.35
N ALA A 577 -13.98 15.16 -25.90
CA ALA A 577 -13.06 14.02 -25.89
C ALA A 577 -12.69 13.51 -24.48
N HIS A 578 -12.88 14.31 -23.42
CA HIS A 578 -12.62 13.88 -22.04
C HIS A 578 -13.52 12.72 -21.58
N PHE A 579 -14.70 12.54 -22.18
CA PHE A 579 -15.59 11.43 -21.87
C PHE A 579 -15.18 10.10 -22.51
N ALA A 580 -14.28 10.11 -23.50
CA ALA A 580 -13.95 8.92 -24.28
C ALA A 580 -13.46 7.72 -23.44
N PRO A 581 -12.56 7.89 -22.44
CA PRO A 581 -12.13 6.78 -21.59
C PRO A 581 -13.28 6.13 -20.82
N ASP A 582 -14.18 6.94 -20.25
CA ASP A 582 -15.31 6.45 -19.47
C ASP A 582 -16.34 5.71 -20.36
N ILE A 583 -16.60 6.22 -21.57
CA ILE A 583 -17.47 5.55 -22.56
C ILE A 583 -16.88 4.20 -22.97
N LEU A 584 -15.59 4.15 -23.33
CA LEU A 584 -14.93 2.92 -23.78
C LEU A 584 -14.90 1.86 -22.66
N LEU A 585 -14.72 2.29 -21.42
CA LEU A 585 -14.80 1.41 -20.25
C LEU A 585 -16.22 0.83 -20.10
N GLN A 586 -17.27 1.66 -20.21
CA GLN A 586 -18.65 1.19 -20.17
C GLN A 586 -18.99 0.26 -21.35
N VAL A 587 -18.46 0.52 -22.55
CA VAL A 587 -18.62 -0.39 -23.71
C VAL A 587 -18.06 -1.77 -23.38
N GLN A 588 -16.88 -1.84 -22.74
CA GLN A 588 -16.27 -3.08 -22.30
C GLN A 588 -17.09 -3.77 -21.19
N GLU A 589 -17.53 -3.03 -20.17
CA GLU A 589 -18.32 -3.58 -19.06
C GLU A 589 -19.66 -4.16 -19.51
N GLN A 590 -20.29 -3.58 -20.53
CA GLN A 590 -21.57 -4.02 -21.08
C GLN A 590 -21.43 -5.05 -22.21
N GLY A 591 -20.20 -5.43 -22.58
CA GLY A 591 -19.94 -6.40 -23.64
C GLY A 591 -20.40 -5.93 -25.02
N LEU A 592 -20.22 -4.66 -25.34
CA LEU A 592 -20.67 -4.02 -26.59
C LEU A 592 -19.52 -3.75 -27.58
N GLU A 593 -18.31 -4.26 -27.34
CA GLU A 593 -17.09 -3.94 -28.09
C GLU A 593 -17.16 -4.32 -29.58
N ASP A 594 -17.99 -5.31 -29.92
CA ASP A 594 -18.22 -5.80 -31.28
C ASP A 594 -19.26 -5.00 -32.06
N VAL A 595 -20.07 -4.18 -31.37
CA VAL A 595 -21.18 -3.43 -31.97
C VAL A 595 -21.08 -1.93 -31.78
N TYR A 596 -20.32 -1.42 -30.80
CA TYR A 596 -20.26 -0.01 -30.46
C TYR A 596 -18.97 0.65 -30.93
N GLU A 597 -19.08 1.82 -31.56
CA GLU A 597 -17.99 2.63 -32.04
C GLU A 597 -18.14 4.08 -31.57
N LEU A 598 -17.10 4.64 -30.96
CA LEU A 598 -17.09 6.01 -30.48
C LEU A 598 -16.36 6.95 -31.44
N LEU A 599 -17.02 8.04 -31.83
CA LEU A 599 -16.44 9.15 -32.60
C LEU A 599 -16.36 10.39 -31.70
N THR A 600 -15.15 10.91 -31.50
CA THR A 600 -14.93 12.18 -30.78
C THR A 600 -15.03 13.35 -31.74
N CYS A 601 -16.25 13.70 -32.14
CA CYS A 601 -16.52 14.82 -33.04
C CYS A 601 -17.88 15.48 -32.72
N SER A 602 -18.16 16.63 -33.33
CA SER A 602 -19.50 17.21 -33.27
C SER A 602 -20.49 16.39 -34.10
N VAL A 603 -21.76 16.35 -33.68
CA VAL A 603 -22.86 15.77 -34.47
C VAL A 603 -23.04 16.46 -35.83
N ASP A 604 -22.63 17.73 -35.94
CA ASP A 604 -22.74 18.50 -37.18
C ASP A 604 -21.54 18.27 -38.15
N ASP A 605 -20.57 17.41 -37.80
CA ASP A 605 -19.44 17.08 -38.68
C ASP A 605 -19.81 15.97 -39.68
N SER A 606 -20.51 16.35 -40.75
CA SER A 606 -20.94 15.41 -41.80
C SER A 606 -19.78 14.63 -42.43
N ASN A 607 -18.58 15.23 -42.56
CA ASN A 607 -17.43 14.54 -43.15
C ASN A 607 -16.93 13.41 -42.25
N ALA A 608 -16.93 13.62 -40.92
CA ALA A 608 -16.61 12.56 -39.96
C ALA A 608 -17.65 11.43 -40.04
N LEU A 609 -18.94 11.77 -40.01
CA LEU A 609 -20.02 10.78 -40.10
C LEU A 609 -19.97 9.95 -41.39
N GLU A 610 -19.75 10.57 -42.55
CA GLU A 610 -19.69 9.89 -43.84
C GLU A 610 -18.56 8.86 -43.92
N ARG A 611 -17.39 9.13 -43.32
CA ARG A 611 -16.26 8.18 -43.27
C ARG A 611 -16.60 6.89 -42.54
N HIS A 612 -17.56 6.95 -41.61
CA HIS A 612 -18.02 5.80 -40.84
C HIS A 612 -19.28 5.16 -41.46
N GLY A 613 -19.65 5.55 -42.68
CA GLY A 613 -20.78 5.00 -43.42
C GLY A 613 -22.13 5.60 -43.03
N ILE A 614 -22.13 6.70 -42.27
CA ILE A 614 -23.34 7.41 -41.87
C ILE A 614 -23.64 8.47 -42.95
N VAL A 615 -24.48 8.09 -43.90
CA VAL A 615 -24.92 8.88 -45.06
C VAL A 615 -26.44 9.06 -45.07
N ALA A 616 -26.98 9.81 -46.04
CA ALA A 616 -28.43 9.98 -46.20
C ALA A 616 -29.16 8.63 -46.23
N GLY A 617 -30.19 8.48 -45.40
CA GLY A 617 -31.01 7.27 -45.35
C GLY A 617 -30.30 6.00 -44.88
N SER A 618 -29.17 6.12 -44.18
CA SER A 618 -28.41 4.97 -43.66
C SER A 618 -28.86 4.51 -42.27
N LEU A 619 -29.38 5.42 -41.44
CA LEU A 619 -29.67 5.14 -40.03
C LEU A 619 -31.03 4.47 -39.83
N ASP A 620 -31.04 3.40 -39.05
CA ASP A 620 -32.25 2.76 -38.54
C ASP A 620 -32.81 3.52 -37.32
N THR A 621 -31.93 3.99 -36.44
CA THR A 621 -32.28 4.71 -35.22
C THR A 621 -31.35 5.89 -34.96
N VAL A 622 -31.89 7.02 -34.54
CA VAL A 622 -31.16 8.11 -33.87
C VAL A 622 -31.60 8.13 -32.40
N LEU A 623 -30.65 8.12 -31.48
CA LEU A 623 -30.89 8.19 -30.03
C LEU A 623 -30.35 9.51 -29.47
N SER A 624 -31.20 10.30 -28.81
CA SER A 624 -30.81 11.57 -28.17
C SER A 624 -31.38 11.70 -26.77
N ILE A 625 -30.52 11.66 -25.75
CA ILE A 625 -30.92 11.74 -24.35
C ILE A 625 -30.25 12.97 -23.72
N GLN A 626 -30.97 14.09 -23.64
CA GLN A 626 -30.53 15.39 -23.11
C GLN A 626 -29.37 16.06 -23.86
N VAL A 627 -29.36 16.00 -25.19
CA VAL A 627 -28.26 16.54 -26.01
C VAL A 627 -28.70 17.65 -26.95
N LEU A 628 -29.88 17.59 -27.55
CA LEU A 628 -30.35 18.60 -28.52
C LEU A 628 -30.50 19.99 -27.90
N CYS A 629 -30.64 20.07 -26.59
CA CYS A 629 -30.68 21.33 -25.86
C CYS A 629 -29.32 22.07 -25.81
N SER A 630 -28.20 21.38 -26.05
CA SER A 630 -26.83 21.92 -25.96
C SER A 630 -26.17 22.16 -27.33
N VAL A 631 -26.63 21.51 -28.40
CA VAL A 631 -26.04 21.69 -29.75
C VAL A 631 -26.14 23.13 -30.24
N PRO A 632 -25.22 23.71 -31.03
CA PRO A 632 -25.29 25.11 -31.42
C PRO A 632 -26.58 25.49 -32.19
N HIS A 633 -27.04 24.62 -33.10
CA HIS A 633 -28.16 24.90 -34.01
C HIS A 633 -29.15 23.71 -34.10
N PRO A 634 -30.03 23.52 -33.09
CA PRO A 634 -30.87 22.32 -32.98
C PRO A 634 -31.79 22.06 -34.18
N GLU A 635 -32.34 23.10 -34.80
CA GLU A 635 -33.17 22.94 -36.01
C GLU A 635 -32.39 22.41 -37.21
N ALA A 636 -31.14 22.86 -37.38
CA ALA A 636 -30.27 22.40 -38.46
C ALA A 636 -29.80 20.97 -38.20
N THR A 637 -29.35 20.69 -36.97
CA THR A 637 -28.96 19.34 -36.52
C THR A 637 -30.11 18.36 -36.71
N LEU A 638 -31.34 18.69 -36.31
CA LEU A 638 -32.50 17.80 -36.47
C LEU A 638 -32.88 17.56 -37.93
N LYS A 639 -32.78 18.56 -38.81
CA LYS A 639 -32.98 18.37 -40.26
C LYS A 639 -31.95 17.41 -40.84
N GLU A 640 -30.71 17.51 -40.40
CA GLU A 640 -29.66 16.60 -40.83
C GLU A 640 -29.88 15.18 -40.31
N LEU A 641 -30.21 15.01 -39.03
CA LEU A 641 -30.57 13.71 -38.45
C LEU A 641 -31.77 13.09 -39.18
N TYR A 642 -32.78 13.90 -39.54
CA TYR A 642 -33.90 13.46 -40.36
C TYR A 642 -33.47 13.00 -41.75
N ARG A 643 -32.52 13.68 -42.39
CA ARG A 643 -31.94 13.27 -43.68
C ARG A 643 -31.18 11.94 -43.58
N LEU A 644 -30.43 11.73 -42.49
CA LEU A 644 -29.66 10.51 -42.23
C LEU A 644 -30.54 9.30 -41.90
N LEU A 645 -31.72 9.50 -41.31
CA LEU A 645 -32.71 8.45 -41.06
C LEU A 645 -33.26 7.86 -42.36
N LYS A 646 -33.33 6.53 -42.44
CA LYS A 646 -34.02 5.82 -43.52
C LYS A 646 -35.54 5.98 -43.43
N PRO A 647 -36.30 5.78 -44.53
CA PRO A 647 -37.75 5.60 -44.44
C PRO A 647 -38.11 4.45 -43.48
N GLY A 648 -38.99 4.70 -42.52
CA GLY A 648 -39.31 3.79 -41.40
C GLY A 648 -38.29 3.81 -40.25
N GLY A 649 -37.25 4.65 -40.32
CA GLY A 649 -36.28 4.86 -39.24
C GLY A 649 -36.87 5.62 -38.05
N LYS A 650 -36.26 5.48 -36.87
CA LYS A 650 -36.75 6.01 -35.60
C LYS A 650 -35.89 7.13 -35.05
N LEU A 651 -36.50 8.20 -34.55
CA LEU A 651 -35.88 9.13 -33.61
C LEU A 651 -36.40 8.84 -32.20
N ILE A 652 -35.52 8.35 -31.33
CA ILE A 652 -35.79 8.11 -29.91
C ILE A 652 -35.17 9.25 -29.13
N PHE A 653 -35.98 9.99 -28.37
CA PHE A 653 -35.48 11.14 -27.64
C PHE A 653 -36.10 11.31 -26.25
N TRP A 654 -35.31 11.89 -25.34
CA TRP A 654 -35.77 12.48 -24.09
C TRP A 654 -34.98 13.76 -23.85
N GLU A 655 -35.62 14.90 -24.03
CA GLU A 655 -34.98 16.22 -24.09
C GLU A 655 -35.71 17.20 -23.19
N HIS A 656 -34.99 18.13 -22.57
CA HIS A 656 -35.67 19.25 -21.94
C HIS A 656 -35.97 20.35 -22.96
N HIS A 657 -37.01 21.13 -22.69
CA HIS A 657 -37.46 22.18 -23.58
C HIS A 657 -38.03 23.38 -22.82
N ARG A 658 -38.38 24.43 -23.56
CA ARG A 658 -39.05 25.62 -23.04
C ARG A 658 -40.40 25.25 -22.43
N SER A 659 -40.74 25.88 -21.29
CA SER A 659 -42.04 25.70 -20.65
C SER A 659 -43.18 26.28 -21.49
N SER A 660 -44.37 25.69 -21.34
CA SER A 660 -45.63 26.23 -21.85
C SER A 660 -46.27 27.27 -20.93
N ASP A 661 -45.83 27.35 -19.67
CA ASP A 661 -46.28 28.35 -18.70
C ASP A 661 -45.50 29.66 -18.81
N TRP A 662 -46.22 30.76 -19.01
CA TRP A 662 -45.62 32.06 -19.31
C TRP A 662 -44.75 32.60 -18.16
N VAL A 663 -45.10 32.32 -16.90
CA VAL A 663 -44.30 32.75 -15.73
C VAL A 663 -42.97 32.02 -15.73
N THR A 664 -43.02 30.70 -15.93
CA THR A 664 -41.84 29.84 -15.99
C THR A 664 -40.95 30.20 -17.18
N VAL A 665 -41.53 30.56 -18.33
CA VAL A 665 -40.77 31.04 -19.50
C VAL A 665 -39.98 32.29 -19.16
N VAL A 666 -40.56 33.28 -18.48
CA VAL A 666 -39.84 34.48 -18.04
C VAL A 666 -38.65 34.09 -17.15
N MET A 667 -38.85 33.16 -16.21
CA MET A 667 -37.77 32.65 -15.35
C MET A 667 -36.68 31.91 -16.14
N GLN A 668 -37.06 31.09 -17.13
CA GLN A 668 -36.10 30.44 -18.03
C GLN A 668 -35.26 31.48 -18.78
N TYR A 669 -35.86 32.53 -19.34
CA TYR A 669 -35.12 33.60 -20.02
C TYR A 669 -34.19 34.37 -19.08
N LEU A 670 -34.59 34.63 -17.84
CA LEU A 670 -33.76 35.30 -16.84
C LEU A 670 -32.56 34.45 -16.41
N TRP A 671 -32.76 33.13 -16.25
CA TRP A 671 -31.71 32.22 -15.81
C TRP A 671 -30.82 31.72 -16.94
N ASN A 672 -31.29 31.70 -18.19
CA ASN A 672 -30.57 31.13 -19.32
C ASN A 672 -29.17 31.72 -19.57
N PRO A 673 -28.91 33.04 -19.44
CA PRO A 673 -27.56 33.58 -19.60
C PRO A 673 -26.56 32.99 -18.61
N ILE A 674 -26.98 32.74 -17.36
CA ILE A 674 -26.12 32.10 -16.35
C ILE A 674 -26.01 30.61 -16.69
N TRP A 675 -27.15 29.93 -16.89
CA TRP A 675 -27.20 28.49 -17.12
C TRP A 675 -26.40 28.04 -18.34
N SER A 676 -26.57 28.68 -19.50
CA SER A 676 -25.86 28.34 -20.73
C SER A 676 -24.34 28.55 -20.63
N GLN A 677 -23.89 29.49 -19.79
CA GLN A 677 -22.48 29.71 -19.57
C GLN A 677 -21.85 28.65 -18.66
N PHE A 678 -22.56 28.17 -17.63
CA PHE A 678 -22.03 27.17 -16.70
C PHE A 678 -22.29 25.71 -17.09
N ILE A 679 -23.46 25.41 -17.66
CA ILE A 679 -23.92 24.04 -17.97
C ILE A 679 -23.84 23.74 -19.48
N GLY A 680 -23.72 24.76 -20.33
CA GLY A 680 -23.58 24.61 -21.79
C GLY A 680 -24.88 24.40 -22.57
N CYS A 681 -25.97 23.99 -21.90
CA CYS A 681 -27.29 23.82 -22.52
C CYS A 681 -28.17 25.09 -22.39
N HIS A 682 -29.21 25.24 -23.24
CA HIS A 682 -30.14 26.37 -23.24
C HIS A 682 -31.57 25.97 -22.84
N MET A 683 -32.09 26.58 -21.77
CA MET A 683 -33.43 26.29 -21.22
C MET A 683 -34.59 26.85 -22.05
N THR A 684 -34.31 27.80 -22.94
CA THR A 684 -35.33 28.54 -23.69
C THR A 684 -35.68 27.91 -25.04
N ARG A 685 -35.06 26.78 -25.39
CA ARG A 685 -35.23 26.11 -26.69
C ARG A 685 -36.49 25.26 -26.75
N ASP A 686 -37.22 25.38 -27.84
CA ASP A 686 -38.40 24.57 -28.10
C ASP A 686 -38.04 23.36 -28.96
N ILE A 687 -37.59 22.29 -28.29
CA ILE A 687 -37.14 21.06 -28.97
C ILE A 687 -38.31 20.35 -29.68
N PRO A 688 -39.52 20.18 -29.10
CA PRO A 688 -40.66 19.60 -29.81
C PRO A 688 -41.07 20.36 -31.08
N ALA A 689 -40.94 21.69 -31.11
CA ALA A 689 -41.15 22.46 -32.33
C ALA A 689 -40.04 22.23 -33.37
N ALA A 690 -38.77 22.13 -32.93
CA ALA A 690 -37.64 21.84 -33.80
C ALA A 690 -37.75 20.43 -34.44
N ILE A 691 -37.95 19.41 -33.61
CA ILE A 691 -38.96 18.34 -33.78
C ILE A 691 -39.76 18.31 -35.09
N ALA A 692 -40.93 18.94 -34.98
CA ALA A 692 -41.97 19.03 -36.00
C ALA A 692 -41.51 19.69 -37.30
N THR A 693 -40.54 20.61 -37.23
CA THR A 693 -40.05 21.37 -38.40
C THR A 693 -38.88 20.69 -39.12
N ALA A 694 -38.31 19.63 -38.54
CA ALA A 694 -37.21 18.87 -39.12
C ALA A 694 -37.62 18.03 -40.35
N GLY A 695 -38.88 17.56 -40.38
CA GLY A 695 -39.43 16.73 -41.44
C GLY A 695 -40.83 16.21 -41.11
N GLU A 696 -41.41 15.43 -42.01
CA GLU A 696 -42.70 14.76 -41.78
C GLU A 696 -42.52 13.53 -40.88
N TRP A 697 -43.40 13.34 -39.90
CA TRP A 697 -43.35 12.22 -38.94
C TRP A 697 -44.70 11.50 -38.91
N GLU A 698 -44.72 10.17 -38.88
CA GLU A 698 -45.97 9.39 -38.90
C GLU A 698 -46.82 9.57 -37.63
N ASN A 699 -46.16 9.85 -36.51
CA ASN A 699 -46.75 9.82 -35.17
C ASN A 699 -46.32 11.02 -34.33
N LEU A 700 -46.30 12.22 -34.91
CA LEU A 700 -45.88 13.44 -34.20
C LEU A 700 -46.72 13.70 -32.94
N ASP A 701 -48.00 13.35 -32.95
CA ASP A 701 -48.91 13.50 -31.80
C ASP A 701 -48.59 12.55 -30.63
N SER A 702 -47.63 11.63 -30.80
CA SER A 702 -47.20 10.69 -29.75
C SER A 702 -46.12 11.24 -28.82
N ILE A 703 -45.63 12.47 -29.05
CA ILE A 703 -44.70 13.14 -28.14
C ILE A 703 -45.40 13.36 -26.80
N ASP A 704 -44.86 12.79 -25.74
CA ASP A 704 -45.31 12.99 -24.36
C ASP A 704 -44.34 13.94 -23.64
N GLY A 705 -44.76 14.45 -22.48
CA GLY A 705 -43.95 15.41 -21.74
C GLY A 705 -44.39 15.63 -20.29
N ASP A 706 -43.54 16.34 -19.56
CA ASP A 706 -43.79 16.75 -18.18
C ASP A 706 -45.08 17.60 -18.10
N LYS A 707 -46.11 17.08 -17.41
CA LYS A 707 -47.39 17.78 -17.21
C LYS A 707 -47.34 18.87 -16.12
N ARG A 708 -46.17 19.13 -15.54
CA ARG A 708 -45.98 20.06 -14.42
C ARG A 708 -45.86 21.49 -14.95
N THR A 709 -46.83 22.33 -14.65
CA THR A 709 -46.91 23.72 -15.13
C THR A 709 -45.79 24.63 -14.65
N TRP A 710 -45.04 24.27 -13.59
CA TRP A 710 -44.00 25.10 -12.98
C TRP A 710 -42.58 24.52 -13.08
N ALA A 711 -42.37 23.50 -13.93
CA ALA A 711 -41.05 22.90 -14.09
C ALA A 711 -40.11 23.85 -14.84
N LEU A 712 -38.98 24.24 -14.24
CA LEU A 712 -38.00 25.13 -14.89
C LEU A 712 -37.31 24.50 -16.11
N MET A 713 -37.29 23.16 -16.17
CA MET A 713 -36.78 22.39 -17.31
C MET A 713 -37.75 21.24 -17.58
N PRO A 714 -38.94 21.47 -18.14
CA PRO A 714 -39.83 20.38 -18.52
C PRO A 714 -39.16 19.51 -19.58
N ARG A 715 -39.46 18.21 -19.57
CA ARG A 715 -38.95 17.26 -20.55
C ARG A 715 -40.04 16.82 -21.50
N ALA A 716 -39.66 16.57 -22.74
CA ALA A 716 -40.46 15.91 -23.76
C ALA A 716 -39.73 14.67 -24.25
N TRP A 717 -40.49 13.63 -24.62
CA TRP A 717 -39.93 12.39 -25.14
C TRP A 717 -40.85 11.70 -26.12
N GLY A 718 -40.27 10.81 -26.91
CA GLY A 718 -41.02 9.98 -27.83
C GLY A 718 -40.14 9.09 -28.67
N VAL A 719 -40.80 8.21 -29.42
CA VAL A 719 -40.21 7.42 -30.50
C VAL A 719 -40.93 7.82 -31.78
N LEU A 720 -40.32 8.66 -32.59
CA LEU A 720 -40.92 9.17 -33.83
C LEU A 720 -40.44 8.38 -35.03
N ILE A 721 -41.35 8.10 -35.96
CA ILE A 721 -41.09 7.28 -37.15
C ILE A 721 -41.09 8.17 -38.39
N LYS A 722 -40.01 8.10 -39.17
CA LYS A 722 -39.93 8.74 -40.47
C LYS A 722 -40.83 7.99 -41.46
N PRO A 723 -41.72 8.68 -42.20
CA PRO A 723 -42.63 8.04 -43.14
C PRO A 723 -41.90 7.11 -44.12
N SER A 724 -42.49 5.94 -44.34
CA SER A 724 -42.09 5.09 -45.46
C SER A 724 -42.34 5.85 -46.78
N ALA A 725 -41.43 5.77 -47.74
CA ALA A 725 -41.65 6.37 -49.06
C ALA A 725 -42.98 5.84 -49.64
N PRO A 726 -43.82 6.69 -50.27
CA PRO A 726 -45.03 6.20 -50.92
C PRO A 726 -44.65 5.13 -51.94
N ALA A 727 -45.29 3.95 -51.81
CA ALA A 727 -45.07 2.79 -52.66
C ALA A 727 -45.39 3.05 -54.13
#